data_AF-A0A6B7FIW0-F1
#
_entry.id   AF-A0A6B7FIW0-F1
#
_cell.length_a   1.000
_cell.length_b   1.000
_cell.length_c   1.000
_cell.angle_alpha   90.00
_cell.angle_beta   90.00
_cell.angle_gamma   90.00
#
_symmetry.space_group_name_H-M   'P 1'
#
loop_
_entity.id
_entity.type
_entity.pdbx_description
1 polymer ?
#
loop_
_entity_poly.entity_id
_entity_poly.type
_entity_poly.pdbx_seq_one_letter_code
_entity_poly.pdbx_strand_id
1 'polypeptide(L)'
;QEVGLTSLTSILRGSVRFEKNQELCYVDTVDWGSILRNGERFAASNKEGPLCPTCPASCENSKCWNADVCQNLRNNKNNCHELCLGDCTGPRPDQCSACVSVVDEHAACVERCPPDRFEFVGRRCVTDEECRKSAVPPAYLQREDRAGFPSKAWIPFNGTCSLVCPQGYQMSMNNAGKQGCEACVGHCRKICGNGSRIHIGNVDDIQSLNGCTYVNGSLAIHLMGSKVVEELESNFEAIEEISGYLKVSYSYPLVTLNFFKRLRVIHGTQLESDQFALIIVGNDNLQELWNWDSRPRNFTIEKGTLCLHSNPKLCISEIEKLRDIAELHNTTTDEISYESNGNEITCIVIKMNASSVVINSTSTMIQWDPFYVPKGRGTLLGYTVHYIETSVKNVTLETENDACEVDKWRVAYVVLSTTQSVTPVRMSHNISHLKPFTQYAYYVKSYVTASATEEGRSSIQYFRTYPDRPSIPRSIRAYSNSSSEIILHWQPPLFPNGEISHYVIVGWRHFDDAKLLDQRNYCHLPLEHQKEDRDDQLFYESESKDSCCKPVARGICISNDDSELNFIYNEESVNKEQDSCDQETSIYSVLYSPRLYGNGGGIYDSIDLADGHFVQRSEGNTTIAVLKDLHHFSKYTVQVVACSKNYSGEVEVEWNDRHCSPASLVTTRTRKLETADHINSSFVKVTVDWGTVRVFWLEPSDPNGVVVTYHIEYRRTDILNIKPIVVCVTKLQFEKAKNWFVLDDVAPGKYALRIKATSLAGESNYTNFVNFAVKREMTPLPRHAEIFVLLTVIVTLLIILFCLTYLIWKKMKVNTFTTIVTSSNPEYVSLAVYEPDEWEIVRDKVELVRKISKGSFGIVYEGILWPANIRCAVKTVEEKATIRERIEFLTEASVMKAFAGGHHVVRLLGVVSRGQPPLVVMELMALGDLKTFLRECRNMVPSPINLPRIFLMAAQIADGMSYLEASKFVHRDLAARNCMLTENITVKIGDFGMARDIYETDYYRKENKGLLPVRWMAPESLEDGIFTSKSDVWSYGVVLWEISTSAEQPYQGLANEEVLQFVLRGDLLEKLESCSQVLYNIMLLCWQKRPVNRPSFLRLVNIIESVADVGDEFRQSSFYHSQMGNELRGTGCQTRTRSSYEEYSFEDTNCLKSCEKNKEQEFPLLNEEVHCVPETRTSSGFNFHMDALTHRSRSSTAEPHYLNMSTQTLRVTGKDYVLG
;
A
#
# COMPACT_ATOMS: atom_id res chain seq x y z
N GLN A 1 30.19 -5.85 16.60
CA GLN A 1 29.36 -7.04 16.89
C GLN A 1 28.52 -6.87 18.15
N GLU A 2 28.96 -6.06 19.10
CA GLU A 2 28.24 -5.72 20.33
C GLU A 2 28.33 -4.20 20.57
N VAL A 3 27.60 -3.68 21.57
CA VAL A 3 27.67 -2.26 21.96
C VAL A 3 28.91 -1.96 22.81
N GLY A 4 29.39 -2.91 23.62
CA GLY A 4 30.68 -2.84 24.34
C GLY A 4 30.79 -1.80 25.47
N LEU A 5 29.77 -0.97 25.72
CA LEU A 5 29.77 0.10 26.71
C LEU A 5 29.52 -0.41 28.14
N THR A 6 30.31 -1.38 28.60
CA THR A 6 30.11 -2.11 29.87
C THR A 6 30.01 -1.22 31.12
N SER A 7 30.69 -0.07 31.12
CA SER A 7 30.68 0.91 32.22
C SER A 7 29.61 2.01 32.09
N LEU A 8 28.69 1.95 31.11
CA LEU A 8 27.64 2.95 30.94
C LEU A 8 26.53 2.75 31.98
N THR A 9 26.32 3.77 32.81
CA THR A 9 25.39 3.73 33.95
C THR A 9 24.15 4.60 33.77
N SER A 10 24.25 5.77 33.10
CA SER A 10 23.09 6.64 32.86
C SER A 10 23.28 7.57 31.65
N ILE A 11 22.16 7.87 30.97
CA ILE A 11 22.03 8.90 29.94
C ILE A 11 21.05 9.96 30.48
N LEU A 12 21.57 11.15 30.78
CA LEU A 12 20.80 12.23 31.42
C LEU A 12 19.74 12.87 30.52
N ARG A 13 19.94 12.88 29.20
CA ARG A 13 19.07 13.57 28.23
C ARG A 13 19.18 12.93 26.85
N GLY A 14 18.04 12.64 26.24
CA GLY A 14 17.94 12.15 24.85
C GLY A 14 17.72 10.64 24.74
N SER A 15 17.32 10.21 23.55
CA SER A 15 17.01 8.81 23.19
C SER A 15 18.22 8.09 22.57
N VAL A 16 18.22 6.75 22.58
CA VAL A 16 19.25 5.94 21.88
C VAL A 16 18.65 5.33 20.60
N ARG A 17 19.38 5.43 19.48
CA ARG A 17 18.97 4.91 18.16
C ARG A 17 20.00 3.92 17.62
N PHE A 18 19.59 2.66 17.45
CA PHE A 18 20.39 1.61 16.82
C PHE A 18 19.74 1.21 15.48
N GLU A 19 20.35 1.56 14.35
CA GLU A 19 19.74 1.32 13.04
C GLU A 19 20.73 0.79 12.00
N LYS A 20 20.30 -0.19 11.18
CA LYS A 20 21.03 -0.73 10.01
C LYS A 20 22.35 -1.46 10.32
N ASN A 21 22.55 -1.92 11.56
CA ASN A 21 23.77 -2.62 11.97
C ASN A 21 23.62 -4.15 11.83
N GLN A 22 23.84 -4.68 10.62
CA GLN A 22 23.62 -6.10 10.30
C GLN A 22 24.39 -7.11 11.16
N GLU A 23 25.51 -6.69 11.76
CA GLU A 23 26.33 -7.53 12.66
C GLU A 23 26.22 -7.15 14.15
N LEU A 24 25.29 -6.28 14.55
CA LEU A 24 25.14 -5.84 15.94
C LEU A 24 24.15 -6.70 16.73
N CYS A 25 24.67 -7.44 17.69
CA CYS A 25 23.97 -8.20 18.72
C CYS A 25 23.97 -7.46 20.08
N TYR A 26 23.38 -8.08 21.10
CA TYR A 26 23.34 -7.61 22.49
C TYR A 26 22.65 -6.25 22.73
N VAL A 27 21.77 -5.81 21.81
CA VAL A 27 21.01 -4.56 21.98
C VAL A 27 19.80 -4.76 22.91
N ASP A 28 19.15 -5.92 22.86
CA ASP A 28 17.96 -6.30 23.65
C ASP A 28 18.30 -6.94 25.01
N THR A 29 19.53 -7.45 25.12
CA THR A 29 20.09 -7.99 26.38
C THR A 29 20.50 -6.88 27.34
N VAL A 30 20.51 -5.62 26.92
CA VAL A 30 20.70 -4.45 27.80
C VAL A 30 19.32 -3.93 28.21
N ASP A 31 19.09 -3.74 29.50
CA ASP A 31 17.99 -2.96 30.04
C ASP A 31 18.31 -1.47 29.95
N TRP A 32 17.84 -0.85 28.87
CA TRP A 32 17.95 0.59 28.63
C TRP A 32 17.06 1.42 29.56
N GLY A 33 16.01 0.85 30.17
CA GLY A 33 15.14 1.55 31.13
C GLY A 33 15.85 1.90 32.45
N SER A 34 16.87 1.12 32.83
CA SER A 34 17.75 1.45 33.96
C SER A 34 18.74 2.60 33.66
N ILE A 35 19.01 2.89 32.38
CA ILE A 35 20.05 3.83 31.92
C ILE A 35 19.45 5.17 31.47
N LEU A 36 18.37 5.14 30.68
CA LEU A 36 17.70 6.32 30.13
C LEU A 36 16.87 7.03 31.20
N ARG A 37 17.23 8.28 31.54
CA ARG A 37 16.50 9.05 32.56
C ARG A 37 15.25 9.75 32.03
N ASN A 38 15.25 10.13 30.76
CA ASN A 38 14.13 10.70 29.98
C ASN A 38 14.47 10.58 28.49
N GLY A 39 13.98 9.52 27.84
CA GLY A 39 14.24 9.21 26.44
C GLY A 39 13.85 7.77 26.10
N GLU A 40 13.76 7.47 24.81
CA GLU A 40 13.33 6.17 24.28
C GLU A 40 14.50 5.36 23.70
N ARG A 41 14.26 4.07 23.47
CA ARG A 41 15.17 3.17 22.74
C ARG A 41 14.55 2.81 21.39
N PHE A 42 15.11 3.33 20.30
CA PHE A 42 14.78 2.90 18.95
C PHE A 42 15.79 1.85 18.46
N ALA A 43 15.30 0.71 17.97
CA ALA A 43 16.11 -0.33 17.36
C ALA A 43 15.42 -0.93 16.13
N ALA A 44 16.04 -0.82 14.95
CA ALA A 44 15.51 -1.37 13.69
C ALA A 44 16.62 -1.82 12.73
N SER A 45 16.35 -2.85 11.92
CA SER A 45 17.30 -3.37 10.90
C SER A 45 18.70 -3.73 11.44
N ASN A 46 18.78 -4.23 12.67
CA ASN A 46 20.00 -4.82 13.24
C ASN A 46 19.94 -6.35 13.16
N LYS A 47 20.94 -7.08 13.69
CA LYS A 47 20.96 -8.54 13.66
C LYS A 47 19.81 -9.13 14.49
N GLU A 48 19.10 -10.11 13.92
CA GLU A 48 17.94 -10.72 14.60
C GLU A 48 18.37 -11.55 15.82
N GLY A 49 17.61 -11.45 16.91
CA GLY A 49 17.90 -12.11 18.20
C GLY A 49 18.23 -13.61 18.12
N PRO A 50 17.54 -14.44 17.31
CA PRO A 50 17.86 -15.88 17.18
C PRO A 50 19.23 -16.19 16.56
N LEU A 51 19.86 -15.20 15.91
CA LEU A 51 21.17 -15.31 15.27
C LEU A 51 22.30 -14.67 16.12
N CYS A 52 21.98 -14.25 17.35
CA CYS A 52 22.92 -13.69 18.30
C CYS A 52 23.28 -14.69 19.40
N PRO A 53 24.53 -14.67 19.92
CA PRO A 53 24.89 -15.50 21.06
C PRO A 53 24.20 -15.01 22.35
N THR A 54 23.96 -15.90 23.29
CA THR A 54 23.26 -15.61 24.56
C THR A 54 24.17 -14.93 25.58
N CYS A 55 23.58 -14.43 26.67
CA CYS A 55 24.31 -13.95 27.84
C CYS A 55 24.91 -15.11 28.67
N PRO A 56 25.91 -14.83 29.54
CA PRO A 56 26.30 -15.73 30.62
C PRO A 56 25.13 -16.17 31.48
N ALA A 57 25.09 -17.45 31.86
CA ALA A 57 24.09 -18.00 32.79
C ALA A 57 24.21 -17.44 34.23
N SER A 58 25.25 -16.66 34.51
CA SER A 58 25.48 -15.94 35.78
C SER A 58 24.82 -14.56 35.84
N CYS A 59 24.20 -14.06 34.76
CA CYS A 59 23.59 -12.74 34.74
C CYS A 59 22.16 -12.73 35.28
N GLU A 60 21.86 -11.82 36.22
CA GLU A 60 20.50 -11.59 36.68
C GLU A 60 19.58 -11.21 35.50
N ASN A 61 18.44 -11.89 35.38
CA ASN A 61 17.44 -11.73 34.31
C ASN A 61 17.98 -11.80 32.87
N SER A 62 19.08 -12.52 32.64
CA SER A 62 19.76 -12.62 31.34
C SER A 62 20.11 -11.24 30.73
N LYS A 63 20.49 -10.27 31.58
CA LYS A 63 20.91 -8.94 31.12
C LYS A 63 22.43 -8.82 31.03
N CYS A 64 22.94 -8.57 29.83
CA CYS A 64 24.37 -8.49 29.52
C CYS A 64 24.69 -7.51 28.40
N TRP A 65 25.90 -6.96 28.45
CA TRP A 65 26.48 -6.10 27.42
C TRP A 65 27.10 -6.89 26.26
N ASN A 66 27.59 -8.10 26.55
CA ASN A 66 28.18 -9.04 25.60
C ASN A 66 28.22 -10.47 26.17
N ALA A 67 28.94 -11.37 25.50
CA ALA A 67 29.05 -12.79 25.85
C ALA A 67 29.69 -13.09 27.22
N ASP A 68 30.43 -12.13 27.81
CA ASP A 68 31.20 -12.33 29.05
C ASP A 68 30.74 -11.43 30.21
N VAL A 69 30.19 -10.24 29.91
CA VAL A 69 29.95 -9.16 30.88
C VAL A 69 28.46 -8.90 31.06
N CYS A 70 27.94 -9.27 32.24
CA CYS A 70 26.59 -8.94 32.68
C CYS A 70 26.40 -7.42 32.84
N GLN A 71 25.16 -6.94 32.69
CA GLN A 71 24.82 -5.56 33.01
C GLN A 71 24.73 -5.41 34.54
N ASN A 72 25.39 -4.40 35.11
CA ASN A 72 25.33 -4.14 36.54
C ASN A 72 24.01 -3.44 36.93
N LEU A 73 22.96 -4.23 37.15
CA LEU A 73 21.65 -3.74 37.61
C LEU A 73 21.67 -3.35 39.11
N ARG A 74 22.69 -3.75 39.86
CA ARG A 74 22.84 -3.42 41.28
C ARG A 74 23.43 -2.01 41.43
N ASN A 75 22.54 -1.03 41.41
CA ASN A 75 22.83 0.37 41.76
C ASN A 75 23.60 0.43 43.09
N ASN A 76 24.90 0.71 43.06
CA ASN A 76 25.76 0.82 44.24
C ASN A 76 25.55 2.15 45.02
N LYS A 77 24.39 2.80 44.79
CA LYS A 77 24.03 4.15 45.26
C LYS A 77 24.07 4.33 46.77
N ASN A 78 23.91 3.25 47.54
CA ASN A 78 23.91 3.30 49.01
C ASN A 78 25.26 3.78 49.61
N ASN A 79 26.34 3.84 48.82
CA ASN A 79 27.67 4.28 49.26
C ASN A 79 28.22 5.51 48.50
N CYS A 80 27.44 6.15 47.62
CA CYS A 80 27.88 7.30 46.81
C CYS A 80 27.19 8.59 47.23
N HIS A 81 27.85 9.74 47.01
CA HIS A 81 27.25 11.05 47.23
C HIS A 81 26.10 11.31 46.25
N GLU A 82 25.06 12.06 46.64
CA GLU A 82 23.88 12.33 45.79
C GLU A 82 24.22 13.11 44.51
N LEU A 83 25.34 13.85 44.51
CA LEU A 83 25.86 14.58 43.36
C LEU A 83 26.74 13.74 42.43
N CYS A 84 27.05 12.48 42.79
CA CYS A 84 27.74 11.53 41.92
C CYS A 84 26.79 10.99 40.84
N LEU A 85 27.30 10.83 39.62
CA LEU A 85 26.62 10.17 38.52
C LEU A 85 27.32 8.86 38.16
N GLY A 86 26.58 7.75 38.26
CA GLY A 86 27.09 6.43 37.91
C GLY A 86 27.77 5.72 39.07
N ASP A 87 29.10 5.83 39.14
CA ASP A 87 29.95 5.09 40.08
C ASP A 87 30.77 6.03 40.97
N CYS A 88 31.32 5.52 42.07
CA CYS A 88 32.13 6.30 43.01
C CYS A 88 33.21 5.45 43.71
N THR A 89 34.30 6.11 44.10
CA THR A 89 35.36 5.54 44.94
C THR A 89 35.09 5.71 46.45
N GLY A 90 34.02 6.43 46.81
CA GLY A 90 33.60 6.67 48.19
C GLY A 90 32.42 7.65 48.29
N PRO A 91 31.93 7.91 49.51
CA PRO A 91 30.66 8.63 49.76
C PRO A 91 30.74 10.16 49.68
N ARG A 92 31.91 10.74 49.37
CA ARG A 92 32.10 12.20 49.30
C ARG A 92 31.95 12.75 47.87
N PRO A 93 31.59 14.02 47.67
CA PRO A 93 31.44 14.62 46.34
C PRO A 93 32.75 14.75 45.54
N ASP A 94 33.91 14.64 46.17
CA ASP A 94 35.25 14.58 45.54
C ASP A 94 35.70 13.14 45.22
N GLN A 95 34.83 12.14 45.38
CA GLN A 95 35.11 10.73 45.14
C GLN A 95 34.25 10.12 44.02
N CYS A 96 33.44 10.93 43.33
CA CYS A 96 32.57 10.53 42.23
C CYS A 96 33.34 10.28 40.92
N SER A 97 32.96 9.25 40.15
CA SER A 97 33.55 9.00 38.82
C SER A 97 33.03 9.99 37.75
N ALA A 98 31.85 10.56 37.95
CA ALA A 98 31.28 11.68 37.21
C ALA A 98 30.29 12.46 38.09
N CYS A 99 29.93 13.68 37.70
CA CYS A 99 28.98 14.53 38.43
C CYS A 99 27.61 14.60 37.76
N VAL A 100 26.55 14.84 38.55
CA VAL A 100 25.20 15.10 38.04
C VAL A 100 25.08 16.50 37.41
N SER A 101 25.76 17.50 37.99
CA SER A 101 25.80 18.89 37.50
C SER A 101 27.21 19.29 37.07
N VAL A 102 27.96 20.04 37.90
CA VAL A 102 29.28 20.60 37.52
C VAL A 102 30.40 20.20 38.48
N VAL A 103 31.61 20.13 37.94
CA VAL A 103 32.86 19.96 38.69
C VAL A 103 33.42 21.32 39.11
N ASP A 104 33.83 21.47 40.37
CA ASP A 104 34.52 22.66 40.91
C ASP A 104 36.06 22.62 40.72
N GLU A 105 36.78 23.59 41.28
CA GLU A 105 38.25 23.65 41.16
C GLU A 105 39.01 22.64 42.05
N HIS A 106 38.32 21.95 42.96
CA HIS A 106 38.85 20.90 43.81
C HIS A 106 38.50 19.49 43.27
N ALA A 107 37.95 19.43 42.06
CA ALA A 107 37.40 18.22 41.43
C ALA A 107 36.20 17.60 42.17
N ALA A 108 35.50 18.38 43.01
CA ALA A 108 34.28 17.96 43.67
C ALA A 108 33.03 18.26 42.82
N CYS A 109 32.03 17.40 42.93
CA CYS A 109 30.72 17.62 42.33
C CYS A 109 29.90 18.63 43.13
N VAL A 110 29.45 19.71 42.49
CA VAL A 110 28.59 20.75 43.08
C VAL A 110 27.38 21.03 42.18
N GLU A 111 26.26 21.47 42.76
CA GLU A 111 25.03 21.74 41.99
C GLU A 111 25.15 22.95 41.05
N ARG A 112 25.88 23.98 41.48
CA ARG A 112 26.11 25.25 40.78
C ARG A 112 27.50 25.75 41.09
N CYS A 113 28.05 26.58 40.21
CA CYS A 113 29.36 27.17 40.42
C CYS A 113 29.39 28.19 41.57
N PRO A 114 30.55 28.35 42.24
CA PRO A 114 30.83 29.49 43.12
C PRO A 114 30.54 30.83 42.44
N PRO A 115 30.15 31.89 43.19
CA PRO A 115 29.67 33.15 42.62
C PRO A 115 30.74 33.98 41.88
N ASP A 116 32.01 33.63 42.01
CA ASP A 116 33.16 34.14 41.25
C ASP A 116 33.37 33.43 39.90
N ARG A 117 32.57 32.40 39.59
CA ARG A 117 32.79 31.46 38.47
C ARG A 117 31.53 31.21 37.65
N PHE A 118 31.76 30.68 36.45
CA PHE A 118 30.75 30.48 35.43
C PHE A 118 30.66 29.01 35.02
N GLU A 119 29.45 28.53 34.83
CA GLU A 119 29.16 27.20 34.31
C GLU A 119 29.56 27.12 32.82
N PHE A 120 30.53 26.24 32.52
CA PHE A 120 31.06 25.99 31.18
C PHE A 120 30.46 24.71 30.60
N VAL A 121 29.64 24.87 29.56
CA VAL A 121 29.00 23.77 28.79
C VAL A 121 28.30 22.73 29.68
N GLY A 122 27.75 23.18 30.82
CA GLY A 122 27.00 22.34 31.76
C GLY A 122 27.80 21.19 32.40
N ARG A 123 29.12 21.34 32.59
CA ARG A 123 29.97 20.27 33.17
C ARG A 123 31.05 20.71 34.16
N ARG A 124 31.55 21.95 34.10
CA ARG A 124 32.59 22.44 35.01
C ARG A 124 32.48 23.93 35.26
N CYS A 125 33.07 24.39 36.35
CA CYS A 125 33.22 25.81 36.66
C CYS A 125 34.52 26.37 36.08
N VAL A 126 34.44 27.59 35.54
CA VAL A 126 35.59 28.34 34.99
C VAL A 126 35.54 29.81 35.44
N THR A 127 36.68 30.47 35.49
CA THR A 127 36.77 31.93 35.75
C THR A 127 36.32 32.79 34.55
N ASP A 128 36.10 34.10 34.75
CA ASP A 128 35.87 35.07 33.65
C ASP A 128 36.98 35.00 32.58
N GLU A 129 38.22 34.79 33.02
CA GLU A 129 39.39 34.74 32.16
C GLU A 129 39.50 33.42 31.38
N GLU A 130 39.28 32.28 32.03
CA GLU A 130 39.24 30.97 31.36
C GLU A 130 38.05 30.84 30.41
N CYS A 131 36.89 31.39 30.76
CA CYS A 131 35.74 31.49 29.86
C CYS A 131 36.16 32.20 28.56
N ARG A 132 36.62 33.46 28.67
CA ARG A 132 37.00 34.29 27.51
C ARG A 132 38.18 33.75 26.71
N LYS A 133 39.11 33.01 27.34
CA LYS A 133 40.27 32.36 26.69
C LYS A 133 39.98 30.95 26.15
N SER A 134 38.81 30.37 26.42
CA SER A 134 38.47 29.03 25.93
C SER A 134 38.32 29.01 24.42
N ALA A 135 38.85 27.96 23.78
CA ALA A 135 38.76 27.79 22.34
C ALA A 135 37.30 27.72 21.87
N VAL A 136 37.05 28.27 20.68
CA VAL A 136 35.74 28.30 20.03
C VAL A 136 35.66 27.11 19.07
N PRO A 137 34.57 26.31 19.04
CA PRO A 137 34.51 25.13 18.17
C PRO A 137 34.55 25.53 16.68
N PRO A 138 35.18 24.74 15.79
CA PRO A 138 35.37 25.11 14.38
C PRO A 138 34.10 25.50 13.61
N ALA A 139 32.93 24.94 13.96
CA ALA A 139 31.64 25.31 13.34
C ALA A 139 31.19 26.76 13.65
N TYR A 140 31.75 27.40 14.68
CA TYR A 140 31.50 28.80 15.04
C TYR A 140 32.64 29.74 14.65
N LEU A 141 33.78 29.19 14.20
CA LEU A 141 34.86 29.92 13.54
C LEU A 141 34.56 30.01 12.04
N GLN A 142 34.03 31.15 11.59
CA GLN A 142 33.93 31.42 10.16
C GLN A 142 35.32 31.46 9.52
N ARG A 143 35.44 31.01 8.27
CA ARG A 143 36.72 31.03 7.55
C ARG A 143 37.16 32.46 7.24
N GLU A 144 38.44 32.71 7.55
CA GLU A 144 39.24 33.91 7.26
C GLU A 144 38.91 35.19 8.06
N ASP A 145 39.98 35.79 8.58
CA ASP A 145 39.95 37.11 9.21
C ASP A 145 39.60 38.22 8.20
N ARG A 146 38.62 39.05 8.54
CA ARG A 146 38.43 40.37 7.92
C ARG A 146 38.28 41.43 9.01
N ALA A 147 38.99 42.55 8.83
CA ALA A 147 39.25 43.50 9.89
C ALA A 147 37.98 44.18 10.43
N GLY A 148 37.87 44.27 11.77
CA GLY A 148 36.92 45.15 12.45
C GLY A 148 36.20 44.54 13.65
N PHE A 149 35.84 43.25 13.58
CA PHE A 149 35.11 42.57 14.66
C PHE A 149 36.01 41.60 15.43
N PRO A 150 36.09 41.68 16.78
CA PRO A 150 36.81 40.69 17.56
C PRO A 150 36.13 39.32 17.44
N SER A 151 36.95 38.28 17.26
CA SER A 151 36.55 36.86 17.24
C SER A 151 35.52 36.56 18.34
N LYS A 152 34.45 35.82 18.01
CA LYS A 152 33.36 35.45 18.93
C LYS A 152 33.90 34.68 20.16
N ALA A 153 34.27 35.40 21.21
CA ALA A 153 34.72 34.80 22.45
C ALA A 153 33.52 34.26 23.24
N TRP A 154 33.78 33.37 24.19
CA TRP A 154 32.74 33.00 25.16
C TRP A 154 32.44 34.19 26.07
N ILE A 155 31.15 34.47 26.25
CA ILE A 155 30.60 35.55 27.03
C ILE A 155 30.16 34.99 28.40
N PRO A 156 30.83 35.35 29.50
CA PRO A 156 30.35 35.05 30.85
C PRO A 156 29.21 36.00 31.21
N PHE A 157 28.03 35.43 31.48
CA PHE A 157 26.81 36.16 31.82
C PHE A 157 25.94 35.36 32.81
N ASN A 158 25.49 36.03 33.87
CA ASN A 158 24.56 35.51 34.88
C ASN A 158 24.90 34.08 35.38
N GLY A 159 26.16 33.84 35.77
CA GLY A 159 26.63 32.53 36.25
C GLY A 159 26.93 31.47 35.18
N THR A 160 26.72 31.77 33.89
CA THR A 160 26.98 30.86 32.76
C THR A 160 28.03 31.41 31.78
N CYS A 161 28.70 30.55 31.04
CA CYS A 161 29.64 30.92 29.97
C CYS A 161 29.10 30.43 28.62
N SER A 162 28.69 31.36 27.73
CA SER A 162 27.92 31.07 26.50
C SER A 162 28.51 31.77 25.27
N LEU A 163 28.30 31.21 24.07
CA LEU A 163 28.66 31.87 22.80
C LEU A 163 27.59 32.89 22.30
N VAL A 164 26.43 32.96 22.95
CA VAL A 164 25.30 33.85 22.58
C VAL A 164 24.60 34.35 23.85
N CYS A 165 24.15 35.61 23.84
CA CYS A 165 23.32 36.18 24.92
C CYS A 165 21.94 35.48 25.00
N PRO A 166 21.35 35.37 26.20
CA PRO A 166 20.02 34.77 26.37
C PRO A 166 18.91 35.67 25.80
N GLN A 167 17.74 35.07 25.54
CA GLN A 167 16.59 35.77 24.97
C GLN A 167 16.19 37.00 25.81
N GLY A 168 15.96 38.14 25.14
CA GLY A 168 15.73 39.44 25.79
C GLY A 168 16.99 40.27 26.05
N TYR A 169 18.18 39.73 25.73
CA TYR A 169 19.46 40.43 25.87
C TYR A 169 20.23 40.47 24.55
N GLN A 170 20.85 41.61 24.25
CA GLN A 170 21.73 41.82 23.08
C GLN A 170 23.20 41.93 23.51
N MET A 171 24.13 41.67 22.58
CA MET A 171 25.57 41.74 22.87
C MET A 171 26.03 43.20 22.94
N SER A 172 26.72 43.55 24.02
CA SER A 172 27.24 44.89 24.30
C SER A 172 28.75 44.88 24.55
N MET A 173 29.41 46.02 24.38
CA MET A 173 30.82 46.22 24.74
C MET A 173 30.91 47.21 25.90
N ASN A 174 31.39 46.74 27.04
CA ASN A 174 31.68 47.62 28.18
C ASN A 174 32.87 48.55 27.83
N ASN A 175 32.97 49.71 28.49
CA ASN A 175 34.03 50.72 28.27
C ASN A 175 35.49 50.21 28.37
N ALA A 176 35.71 48.99 28.86
CA ALA A 176 37.00 48.30 28.91
C ALA A 176 37.21 47.30 27.74
N GLY A 177 36.42 47.36 26.66
CA GLY A 177 36.51 46.48 25.50
C GLY A 177 36.01 45.04 25.72
N LYS A 178 35.52 44.69 26.90
CA LYS A 178 34.97 43.35 27.21
C LYS A 178 33.55 43.21 26.66
N GLN A 179 33.31 42.12 25.92
CA GLN A 179 31.98 41.67 25.51
C GLN A 179 31.14 41.26 26.72
N GLY A 180 29.86 41.62 26.70
CA GLY A 180 28.83 41.26 27.68
C GLY A 180 27.44 41.27 27.05
N CYS A 181 26.39 41.17 27.87
CA CYS A 181 24.99 41.18 27.41
C CYS A 181 24.18 42.25 28.17
N GLU A 182 23.39 43.04 27.45
CA GLU A 182 22.51 44.10 27.98
C GLU A 182 21.05 43.83 27.62
N ALA A 183 20.10 44.28 28.44
CA ALA A 183 18.68 44.03 28.20
C ALA A 183 18.12 44.88 27.05
N CYS A 184 17.37 44.27 26.14
CA CYS A 184 16.76 44.96 24.99
C CYS A 184 15.62 45.88 25.44
N VAL A 185 15.56 47.10 24.89
CA VAL A 185 14.41 48.01 25.08
C VAL A 185 13.38 47.71 23.98
N GLY A 186 12.41 46.85 24.28
CA GLY A 186 11.43 46.35 23.32
C GLY A 186 11.87 45.05 22.65
N HIS A 187 11.65 44.92 21.34
CA HIS A 187 12.13 43.76 20.58
C HIS A 187 13.63 43.89 20.30
N CYS A 188 14.42 42.85 20.57
CA CYS A 188 15.86 42.84 20.27
C CYS A 188 16.11 42.94 18.76
N ARG A 189 16.90 43.95 18.32
CA ARG A 189 17.22 44.16 16.91
C ARG A 189 18.16 43.06 16.41
N LYS A 190 17.66 42.10 15.62
CA LYS A 190 18.48 41.05 15.01
C LYS A 190 19.08 41.56 13.69
N ILE A 191 20.35 41.97 13.77
CA ILE A 191 21.16 42.38 12.60
C ILE A 191 21.67 41.13 11.87
N CYS A 192 21.43 41.09 10.56
CA CYS A 192 21.83 39.99 9.68
C CYS A 192 22.52 40.53 8.42
N GLY A 193 23.50 39.79 7.89
CA GLY A 193 24.40 40.30 6.85
C GLY A 193 25.67 40.98 7.40
N ASN A 194 26.64 41.19 6.52
CA ASN A 194 28.00 41.66 6.83
C ASN A 194 28.41 42.92 6.06
N GLY A 195 27.44 43.69 5.56
CA GLY A 195 27.66 44.85 4.69
C GLY A 195 27.92 44.49 3.22
N SER A 196 27.79 43.22 2.83
CA SER A 196 27.85 42.77 1.43
C SER A 196 26.45 42.46 0.88
N ARG A 197 26.32 42.34 -0.45
CA ARG A 197 25.08 41.90 -1.11
C ARG A 197 24.73 40.46 -0.73
N ILE A 198 23.57 40.26 -0.13
CA ILE A 198 22.93 38.96 0.12
C ILE A 198 22.15 38.58 -1.14
N HIS A 199 22.35 37.36 -1.63
CA HIS A 199 21.58 36.79 -2.72
C HIS A 199 20.63 35.71 -2.19
N ILE A 200 19.38 35.74 -2.62
CA ILE A 200 18.32 34.80 -2.24
C ILE A 200 17.87 34.05 -3.50
N GLY A 201 18.29 32.79 -3.62
CA GLY A 201 17.92 31.88 -4.72
C GLY A 201 17.47 30.48 -4.27
N ASN A 202 17.66 30.13 -3.01
CA ASN A 202 17.21 28.85 -2.42
C ASN A 202 16.60 29.04 -1.02
N VAL A 203 16.06 27.95 -0.44
CA VAL A 203 15.39 27.98 0.88
C VAL A 203 16.37 28.15 2.04
N ASP A 204 17.60 27.65 1.94
CA ASP A 204 18.63 27.85 2.98
C ASP A 204 19.04 29.33 3.08
N ASP A 205 19.12 30.04 1.95
CA ASP A 205 19.34 31.50 1.90
C ASP A 205 18.23 32.24 2.68
N ILE A 206 16.98 31.80 2.52
CA ILE A 206 15.79 32.40 3.15
C ILE A 206 15.79 32.14 4.66
N GLN A 207 16.06 30.89 5.06
CA GLN A 207 16.14 30.51 6.46
C GLN A 207 17.34 31.15 7.17
N SER A 208 18.39 31.54 6.44
CA SER A 208 19.48 32.37 7.01
C SER A 208 19.01 33.73 7.54
N LEU A 209 17.90 34.25 7.01
CA LEU A 209 17.27 35.52 7.42
C LEU A 209 16.10 35.37 8.41
N ASN A 210 15.83 34.16 8.90
CA ASN A 210 14.73 33.89 9.84
C ASN A 210 14.72 34.86 11.04
N GLY A 211 13.64 35.64 11.20
CA GLY A 211 13.48 36.55 12.34
C GLY A 211 14.49 37.71 12.40
N CYS A 212 15.18 38.01 11.30
CA CYS A 212 16.04 39.19 11.17
C CYS A 212 15.17 40.46 11.10
N THR A 213 15.56 41.51 11.82
CA THR A 213 14.84 42.80 11.80
C THR A 213 15.59 43.88 11.03
N TYR A 214 16.92 43.76 10.93
CA TYR A 214 17.80 44.68 10.19
C TYR A 214 18.70 43.91 9.23
N VAL A 215 18.65 44.25 7.94
CA VAL A 215 19.56 43.71 6.93
C VAL A 215 20.73 44.67 6.70
N ASN A 216 21.92 44.26 7.15
CA ASN A 216 23.19 44.96 6.94
C ASN A 216 23.83 44.48 5.63
N GLY A 217 23.50 45.15 4.54
CA GLY A 217 23.87 44.83 3.16
C GLY A 217 22.74 45.18 2.18
N SER A 218 22.97 45.00 0.89
CA SER A 218 21.90 44.95 -0.12
C SER A 218 21.27 43.56 -0.20
N LEU A 219 20.00 43.48 -0.55
CA LEU A 219 19.24 42.23 -0.66
C LEU A 219 18.79 42.01 -2.12
N ALA A 220 19.18 40.89 -2.72
CA ALA A 220 18.85 40.55 -4.10
C ALA A 220 18.10 39.20 -4.16
N ILE A 221 16.86 39.21 -4.64
CA ILE A 221 15.95 38.07 -4.74
C ILE A 221 15.82 37.64 -6.21
N HIS A 222 16.05 36.35 -6.47
CA HIS A 222 15.94 35.73 -7.79
C HIS A 222 15.48 34.26 -7.65
N LEU A 223 14.22 33.98 -8.00
CA LEU A 223 13.55 32.74 -7.62
C LEU A 223 12.99 31.96 -8.82
N MET A 224 13.35 30.68 -8.91
CA MET A 224 13.06 29.79 -10.05
C MET A 224 12.18 28.57 -9.70
N GLY A 225 11.36 28.65 -8.64
CA GLY A 225 10.44 27.56 -8.24
C GLY A 225 9.41 27.98 -7.19
N SER A 226 8.21 27.39 -7.22
CA SER A 226 7.03 27.95 -6.51
C SER A 226 6.93 27.66 -5.01
N LYS A 227 7.49 26.54 -4.52
CA LYS A 227 7.48 26.13 -3.09
C LYS A 227 8.35 26.99 -2.15
N VAL A 228 8.55 28.26 -2.50
CA VAL A 228 9.43 29.21 -1.82
C VAL A 228 8.64 30.35 -1.17
N VAL A 229 7.39 30.60 -1.59
CA VAL A 229 6.59 31.76 -1.14
C VAL A 229 6.18 31.66 0.33
N GLU A 230 5.77 30.49 0.83
CA GLU A 230 5.44 30.29 2.25
C GLU A 230 6.65 30.51 3.18
N GLU A 231 7.82 30.03 2.78
CA GLU A 231 9.08 30.25 3.51
C GLU A 231 9.48 31.73 3.50
N LEU A 232 9.26 32.47 2.41
CA LEU A 232 9.46 33.92 2.40
C LEU A 232 8.55 34.62 3.43
N GLU A 233 7.25 34.30 3.47
CA GLU A 233 6.35 34.88 4.48
C GLU A 233 6.80 34.60 5.91
N SER A 234 7.16 33.36 6.23
CA SER A 234 7.57 32.98 7.58
C SER A 234 8.88 33.63 8.03
N ASN A 235 9.86 33.74 7.11
CA ASN A 235 11.19 34.22 7.46
C ASN A 235 11.34 35.75 7.32
N PHE A 236 10.65 36.40 6.37
CA PHE A 236 10.86 37.82 6.01
C PHE A 236 9.84 38.77 6.65
N GLU A 237 8.74 38.29 7.24
CA GLU A 237 7.76 39.14 7.95
C GLU A 237 8.43 40.07 8.99
N ALA A 238 9.49 39.60 9.65
CA ALA A 238 10.17 40.32 10.74
C ALA A 238 11.08 41.48 10.29
N ILE A 239 11.40 41.60 9.00
CA ILE A 239 12.36 42.58 8.48
C ILE A 239 11.73 43.98 8.49
N GLU A 240 12.32 44.92 9.23
CA GLU A 240 11.84 46.31 9.31
C GLU A 240 12.70 47.30 8.50
N GLU A 241 14.00 47.01 8.32
CA GLU A 241 14.98 47.95 7.74
C GLU A 241 16.03 47.22 6.87
N ILE A 242 16.42 47.82 5.73
CA ILE A 242 17.49 47.34 4.82
C ILE A 242 18.52 48.46 4.62
N SER A 243 19.81 48.16 4.81
CA SER A 243 20.87 49.19 4.73
C SER A 243 21.28 49.55 3.30
N GLY A 244 21.39 48.56 2.41
CA GLY A 244 21.74 48.76 1.00
C GLY A 244 20.51 49.03 0.12
N TYR A 245 20.50 48.40 -1.06
CA TYR A 245 19.36 48.36 -1.97
C TYR A 245 18.54 47.06 -1.81
N LEU A 246 17.31 47.06 -2.31
CA LEU A 246 16.48 45.87 -2.53
C LEU A 246 16.30 45.62 -4.03
N LYS A 247 16.61 44.41 -4.50
CA LYS A 247 16.44 43.98 -5.90
C LYS A 247 15.59 42.72 -5.96
N VAL A 248 14.54 42.72 -6.78
CA VAL A 248 13.68 41.57 -7.09
C VAL A 248 13.68 41.38 -8.60
N SER A 249 14.35 40.35 -9.08
CA SER A 249 14.55 40.17 -10.53
C SER A 249 14.39 38.73 -10.98
N TYR A 250 13.74 38.54 -12.14
CA TYR A 250 13.49 37.22 -12.74
C TYR A 250 12.92 36.21 -11.73
N SER A 251 11.97 36.66 -10.90
CA SER A 251 11.37 35.86 -9.82
C SER A 251 9.95 35.44 -10.21
N TYR A 252 9.86 34.56 -11.22
CA TYR A 252 8.62 34.09 -11.84
C TYR A 252 7.50 33.66 -10.86
N PRO A 253 7.76 33.05 -9.69
CA PRO A 253 6.70 32.65 -8.76
C PRO A 253 6.04 33.78 -7.96
N LEU A 254 6.59 35.01 -7.96
CA LEU A 254 6.11 36.08 -7.08
C LEU A 254 4.92 36.82 -7.70
N VAL A 255 3.76 36.77 -7.01
CA VAL A 255 2.54 37.51 -7.39
C VAL A 255 2.39 38.83 -6.61
N THR A 256 2.94 38.91 -5.40
CA THR A 256 2.96 40.11 -4.53
C THR A 256 4.24 40.15 -3.69
N LEU A 257 4.63 41.33 -3.18
CA LEU A 257 5.73 41.49 -2.21
C LEU A 257 5.24 41.61 -0.76
N ASN A 258 3.97 41.31 -0.49
CA ASN A 258 3.34 41.35 0.84
C ASN A 258 4.05 40.53 1.93
N PHE A 259 4.91 39.57 1.59
CA PHE A 259 5.75 38.87 2.56
C PHE A 259 6.65 39.81 3.39
N PHE A 260 7.05 40.97 2.84
CA PHE A 260 7.70 42.06 3.59
C PHE A 260 6.70 42.88 4.43
N LYS A 261 5.95 42.23 5.34
CA LYS A 261 4.85 42.87 6.10
C LYS A 261 5.29 44.07 6.96
N ARG A 262 6.53 44.07 7.49
CA ARG A 262 7.01 45.08 8.45
C ARG A 262 8.08 46.05 7.91
N LEU A 263 8.55 45.89 6.68
CA LEU A 263 9.59 46.75 6.10
C LEU A 263 9.13 48.22 6.07
N ARG A 264 10.02 49.14 6.47
CA ARG A 264 9.74 50.58 6.59
C ARG A 264 10.82 51.45 5.95
N VAL A 265 12.09 51.08 6.03
CA VAL A 265 13.19 51.93 5.53
C VAL A 265 14.15 51.14 4.64
N ILE A 266 14.48 51.72 3.49
CA ILE A 266 15.62 51.35 2.66
C ILE A 266 16.62 52.51 2.70
N HIS A 267 17.76 52.33 3.35
CA HIS A 267 18.71 53.42 3.63
C HIS A 267 19.59 53.80 2.43
N GLY A 268 19.72 52.93 1.42
CA GLY A 268 20.50 53.19 0.21
C GLY A 268 21.97 53.52 0.48
N THR A 269 22.60 52.90 1.50
CA THR A 269 24.03 53.08 1.78
C THR A 269 24.93 52.43 0.71
N GLN A 270 24.35 51.55 -0.09
CA GLN A 270 24.88 50.97 -1.32
C GLN A 270 23.74 51.01 -2.35
N LEU A 271 24.03 51.44 -3.58
CA LEU A 271 23.05 51.56 -4.67
C LEU A 271 23.48 50.65 -5.84
N GLU A 272 22.51 50.09 -6.57
CA GLU A 272 22.80 49.40 -7.82
C GLU A 272 23.07 50.45 -8.91
N SER A 273 24.15 50.28 -9.67
CA SER A 273 24.62 51.25 -10.68
C SER A 273 24.79 52.70 -10.17
N ASP A 274 25.14 52.86 -8.88
CA ASP A 274 25.25 54.14 -8.17
C ASP A 274 23.98 55.03 -8.19
N GLN A 275 22.82 54.47 -8.54
CA GLN A 275 21.55 55.20 -8.69
C GLN A 275 20.39 54.56 -7.94
N PHE A 276 20.21 53.24 -8.03
CA PHE A 276 18.95 52.59 -7.65
C PHE A 276 18.98 51.96 -6.26
N ALA A 277 17.91 52.18 -5.50
CA ALA A 277 17.71 51.61 -4.17
C ALA A 277 16.60 50.55 -4.10
N LEU A 278 15.64 50.60 -5.04
CA LEU A 278 14.62 49.56 -5.22
C LEU A 278 14.50 49.20 -6.71
N ILE A 279 14.80 47.94 -7.04
CA ILE A 279 14.85 47.42 -8.41
C ILE A 279 13.88 46.26 -8.54
N ILE A 280 12.92 46.33 -9.45
CA ILE A 280 11.89 45.31 -9.69
C ILE A 280 11.81 45.06 -11.20
N VAL A 281 12.50 44.02 -11.70
CA VAL A 281 12.70 43.83 -13.15
C VAL A 281 12.49 42.38 -13.60
N GLY A 282 11.66 42.17 -14.61
CA GLY A 282 11.48 40.85 -15.25
C GLY A 282 10.66 39.86 -14.41
N ASN A 283 9.58 40.30 -13.76
CA ASN A 283 8.77 39.44 -12.89
C ASN A 283 7.37 39.22 -13.49
N ASP A 284 7.24 38.21 -14.35
CA ASP A 284 6.10 37.98 -15.25
C ASP A 284 4.74 37.79 -14.56
N ASN A 285 4.72 37.33 -13.30
CA ASN A 285 3.48 37.07 -12.55
C ASN A 285 3.19 38.10 -11.45
N LEU A 286 4.06 39.09 -11.26
CA LEU A 286 3.91 40.10 -10.22
C LEU A 286 2.73 41.02 -10.54
N GLN A 287 1.69 40.99 -9.72
CA GLN A 287 0.44 41.75 -9.90
C GLN A 287 0.33 42.94 -8.94
N GLU A 288 0.84 42.80 -7.73
CA GLU A 288 0.80 43.80 -6.66
C GLU A 288 2.22 44.01 -6.10
N LEU A 289 2.48 45.19 -5.53
CA LEU A 289 3.67 45.40 -4.69
C LEU A 289 3.33 45.14 -3.22
N TRP A 290 2.46 45.97 -2.63
CA TRP A 290 2.05 45.87 -1.24
C TRP A 290 0.60 46.32 -1.02
N ASN A 291 -0.11 45.63 -0.14
CA ASN A 291 -1.47 45.97 0.27
C ASN A 291 -1.43 47.19 1.22
N TRP A 292 -1.46 48.39 0.62
CA TRP A 292 -1.31 49.68 1.30
C TRP A 292 -2.44 50.05 2.28
N ASP A 293 -3.58 49.35 2.24
CA ASP A 293 -4.68 49.53 3.19
C ASP A 293 -4.44 48.76 4.50
N SER A 294 -3.68 47.67 4.46
CA SER A 294 -3.31 46.86 5.64
C SER A 294 -2.09 47.38 6.41
N ARG A 295 -1.24 48.19 5.76
CA ARG A 295 0.10 48.57 6.24
C ARG A 295 0.12 49.96 6.89
N PRO A 296 0.87 50.20 7.98
CA PRO A 296 1.22 51.56 8.39
C PRO A 296 2.01 52.24 7.26
N ARG A 297 1.59 53.45 6.84
CA ARG A 297 2.10 54.18 5.66
C ARG A 297 3.54 54.71 5.78
N ASN A 298 4.29 54.26 6.77
CA ASN A 298 5.65 54.72 7.06
C ASN A 298 6.66 53.89 6.25
N PHE A 299 6.60 53.97 4.92
CA PHE A 299 7.60 53.37 4.02
C PHE A 299 8.41 54.48 3.34
N THR A 300 9.73 54.47 3.51
CA THR A 300 10.64 55.51 2.98
C THR A 300 11.90 54.91 2.36
N ILE A 301 12.45 55.63 1.38
CA ILE A 301 13.76 55.34 0.77
C ILE A 301 14.63 56.58 1.00
N GLU A 302 15.70 56.44 1.80
CA GLU A 302 16.50 57.61 2.21
C GLU A 302 17.43 58.13 1.11
N LYS A 303 17.86 57.25 0.20
CA LYS A 303 18.83 57.53 -0.88
C LYS A 303 18.58 56.60 -2.06
N GLY A 304 18.82 57.12 -3.27
CA GLY A 304 18.63 56.39 -4.53
C GLY A 304 17.18 56.37 -5.01
N THR A 305 16.99 55.97 -6.27
CA THR A 305 15.68 55.98 -6.95
C THR A 305 15.16 54.57 -7.25
N LEU A 306 14.07 54.49 -8.01
CA LEU A 306 13.38 53.26 -8.37
C LEU A 306 13.78 52.78 -9.77
N CYS A 307 13.77 51.46 -10.00
CA CYS A 307 13.87 50.87 -11.34
C CYS A 307 12.78 49.81 -11.52
N LEU A 308 11.76 50.07 -12.36
CA LEU A 308 10.66 49.14 -12.65
C LEU A 308 10.46 48.96 -14.16
N HIS A 309 10.80 47.78 -14.67
CA HIS A 309 10.73 47.41 -16.10
C HIS A 309 10.35 45.93 -16.26
N SER A 310 9.64 45.59 -17.33
CA SER A 310 9.29 44.19 -17.65
C SER A 310 8.58 43.44 -16.50
N ASN A 311 7.54 44.04 -15.93
CA ASN A 311 6.62 43.36 -15.00
C ASN A 311 5.21 43.37 -15.62
N PRO A 312 4.94 42.51 -16.63
CA PRO A 312 3.80 42.66 -17.53
C PRO A 312 2.42 42.58 -16.86
N LYS A 313 2.32 42.04 -15.63
CA LYS A 313 1.06 41.97 -14.87
C LYS A 313 0.99 42.97 -13.71
N LEU A 314 2.00 43.81 -13.52
CA LEU A 314 2.03 44.82 -12.46
C LEU A 314 1.37 46.13 -12.95
N CYS A 315 0.20 46.45 -12.41
CA CYS A 315 -0.53 47.65 -12.79
C CYS A 315 0.23 48.94 -12.44
N ILE A 316 0.31 49.87 -13.42
CA ILE A 316 0.93 51.19 -13.27
C ILE A 316 0.41 51.95 -12.03
N SER A 317 -0.87 51.79 -11.68
CA SER A 317 -1.47 52.39 -10.49
C SER A 317 -0.78 52.00 -9.17
N GLU A 318 -0.22 50.80 -9.08
CA GLU A 318 0.51 50.35 -7.88
C GLU A 318 1.93 50.93 -7.82
N ILE A 319 2.53 51.17 -8.99
CA ILE A 319 3.82 51.87 -9.11
C ILE A 319 3.65 53.35 -8.72
N GLU A 320 2.55 53.99 -9.14
CA GLU A 320 2.24 55.38 -8.74
C GLU A 320 1.95 55.50 -7.25
N LYS A 321 1.19 54.56 -6.64
CA LYS A 321 1.03 54.52 -5.17
C LYS A 321 2.37 54.40 -4.44
N LEU A 322 3.28 53.54 -4.91
CA LEU A 322 4.61 53.39 -4.32
C LEU A 322 5.41 54.71 -4.42
N ARG A 323 5.44 55.33 -5.61
CA ARG A 323 6.11 56.61 -5.86
C ARG A 323 5.62 57.70 -4.91
N ASP A 324 4.30 57.81 -4.76
CA ASP A 324 3.65 58.86 -3.96
C ASP A 324 3.80 58.61 -2.44
N ILE A 325 3.94 57.35 -2.01
CA ILE A 325 4.25 56.98 -0.60
C ILE A 325 5.73 57.15 -0.27
N ALA A 326 6.64 56.88 -1.23
CA ALA A 326 8.08 57.03 -1.05
C ALA A 326 8.59 58.49 -1.20
N GLU A 327 7.70 59.46 -1.40
CA GLU A 327 7.99 60.89 -1.62
C GLU A 327 8.93 61.19 -2.83
N LEU A 328 9.00 60.28 -3.80
CA LEU A 328 9.89 60.40 -4.96
C LEU A 328 9.20 61.13 -6.12
N HIS A 329 9.51 62.43 -6.30
CA HIS A 329 8.91 63.27 -7.34
C HIS A 329 9.94 63.69 -8.41
N ASN A 330 9.51 63.59 -9.69
CA ASN A 330 10.32 63.69 -10.92
C ASN A 330 11.17 62.46 -11.26
N THR A 331 10.53 61.37 -11.69
CA THR A 331 11.20 60.19 -12.27
C THR A 331 11.34 60.27 -13.80
N THR A 332 12.38 59.68 -14.39
CA THR A 332 12.52 59.58 -15.87
C THR A 332 11.97 58.27 -16.44
N THR A 333 11.81 58.20 -17.77
CA THR A 333 11.39 56.98 -18.50
C THR A 333 12.37 55.81 -18.36
N ASP A 334 13.62 56.10 -18.04
CA ASP A 334 14.68 55.11 -17.84
C ASP A 334 14.54 54.43 -16.46
N GLU A 335 13.80 55.05 -15.53
CA GLU A 335 13.51 54.53 -14.19
C GLU A 335 12.22 53.70 -14.18
N ILE A 336 11.18 54.14 -14.90
CA ILE A 336 9.88 53.45 -14.99
C ILE A 336 9.43 53.38 -16.44
N SER A 337 9.42 52.17 -17.01
CA SER A 337 8.85 51.93 -18.34
C SER A 337 7.34 51.75 -18.29
N TYR A 338 6.59 52.71 -18.84
CA TYR A 338 5.13 52.64 -18.96
C TYR A 338 4.64 51.67 -20.05
N GLU A 339 5.55 51.10 -20.85
CA GLU A 339 5.23 50.19 -21.96
C GLU A 339 5.44 48.70 -21.59
N SER A 340 6.25 48.42 -20.57
CA SER A 340 6.64 47.05 -20.16
C SER A 340 6.16 46.65 -18.75
N ASN A 341 5.33 47.49 -18.11
CA ASN A 341 4.67 47.17 -16.85
C ASN A 341 3.14 47.21 -17.06
N GLY A 342 2.44 46.15 -16.65
CA GLY A 342 0.97 46.08 -16.73
C GLY A 342 0.39 45.84 -18.13
N ASN A 343 1.23 45.54 -19.14
CA ASN A 343 0.82 45.35 -20.54
C ASN A 343 0.11 44.00 -20.83
N GLU A 344 -0.04 43.09 -19.86
CA GLU A 344 -0.76 41.82 -19.98
C GLU A 344 -1.99 41.71 -19.04
N ILE A 345 -2.39 42.78 -18.35
CA ILE A 345 -3.47 42.74 -17.35
C ILE A 345 -4.46 43.91 -17.46
N THR A 346 -5.71 43.67 -17.07
CA THR A 346 -6.81 44.66 -17.09
C THR A 346 -6.93 45.38 -15.75
N CYS A 347 -6.31 46.55 -15.59
CA CYS A 347 -6.20 47.24 -14.30
C CYS A 347 -7.50 47.93 -13.77
N ILE A 348 -8.56 48.04 -14.57
CA ILE A 348 -9.82 48.71 -14.13
C ILE A 348 -10.90 47.67 -13.88
N VAL A 349 -11.40 47.59 -12.63
CA VAL A 349 -12.42 46.61 -12.22
C VAL A 349 -13.78 47.26 -11.97
N ILE A 350 -14.76 46.89 -12.78
CA ILE A 350 -16.16 47.35 -12.73
C ILE A 350 -16.99 46.35 -11.90
N LYS A 351 -17.78 46.85 -10.94
CA LYS A 351 -18.53 45.99 -10.01
C LYS A 351 -19.83 45.46 -10.63
N MET A 352 -20.03 44.14 -10.58
CA MET A 352 -21.25 43.42 -10.98
C MET A 352 -22.04 42.91 -9.77
N ASN A 353 -23.35 42.69 -9.91
CA ASN A 353 -24.14 41.95 -8.92
C ASN A 353 -24.27 40.47 -9.33
N ALA A 354 -24.20 39.57 -8.34
CA ALA A 354 -24.46 38.14 -8.51
C ALA A 354 -25.29 37.62 -7.32
N SER A 355 -26.13 36.61 -7.56
CA SER A 355 -27.06 36.04 -6.58
C SER A 355 -27.35 34.56 -6.85
N SER A 356 -27.34 33.72 -5.82
CA SER A 356 -27.78 32.32 -5.83
C SER A 356 -29.31 32.26 -5.71
N VAL A 357 -29.98 31.59 -6.65
CA VAL A 357 -31.45 31.64 -6.79
C VAL A 357 -32.12 30.32 -6.40
N VAL A 358 -31.56 29.19 -6.85
CA VAL A 358 -32.05 27.84 -6.53
C VAL A 358 -30.92 27.10 -5.81
N ILE A 359 -31.23 26.43 -4.71
CA ILE A 359 -30.28 25.69 -3.87
C ILE A 359 -30.90 24.33 -3.54
N ASN A 360 -30.13 23.26 -3.74
CA ASN A 360 -30.47 21.88 -3.39
C ASN A 360 -29.48 21.36 -2.31
N SER A 361 -29.48 20.06 -2.00
CA SER A 361 -28.40 19.45 -1.20
C SER A 361 -27.07 19.39 -1.96
N THR A 362 -27.09 19.20 -3.28
CA THR A 362 -25.88 18.95 -4.10
C THR A 362 -25.67 19.93 -5.26
N SER A 363 -26.47 20.99 -5.40
CA SER A 363 -26.33 21.98 -6.48
C SER A 363 -26.85 23.38 -6.13
N THR A 364 -26.37 24.41 -6.86
CA THR A 364 -27.00 25.75 -6.87
C THR A 364 -26.96 26.42 -8.24
N MET A 365 -27.99 27.21 -8.56
CA MET A 365 -28.00 28.11 -9.70
C MET A 365 -27.62 29.53 -9.28
N ILE A 366 -26.57 30.07 -9.90
CA ILE A 366 -26.07 31.44 -9.70
C ILE A 366 -26.46 32.29 -10.91
N GLN A 367 -26.92 33.52 -10.67
CA GLN A 367 -27.37 34.48 -11.66
C GLN A 367 -26.65 35.82 -11.47
N TRP A 368 -26.29 36.53 -12.55
CA TRP A 368 -25.62 37.83 -12.50
C TRP A 368 -26.06 38.80 -13.61
N ASP A 369 -25.80 40.09 -13.40
CA ASP A 369 -26.05 41.15 -14.38
C ASP A 369 -25.01 41.12 -15.53
N PRO A 370 -25.38 41.38 -16.79
CA PRO A 370 -24.47 41.29 -17.93
C PRO A 370 -23.44 42.44 -17.99
N PHE A 371 -22.22 42.10 -18.40
CA PHE A 371 -21.12 43.04 -18.64
C PHE A 371 -21.00 43.42 -20.11
N TYR A 372 -20.53 44.65 -20.39
CA TYR A 372 -20.39 45.19 -21.74
C TYR A 372 -19.03 45.88 -21.91
N VAL A 373 -18.21 45.39 -22.85
CA VAL A 373 -16.90 45.96 -23.18
C VAL A 373 -17.06 47.13 -24.16
N PRO A 374 -16.44 48.31 -23.93
CA PRO A 374 -16.52 49.45 -24.86
C PRO A 374 -15.97 49.14 -26.25
N LYS A 375 -16.66 49.61 -27.30
CA LYS A 375 -16.25 49.40 -28.70
C LYS A 375 -14.84 49.95 -28.94
N GLY A 376 -13.92 49.09 -29.39
CA GLY A 376 -12.52 49.43 -29.66
C GLY A 376 -11.56 49.19 -28.49
N ARG A 377 -12.04 48.68 -27.34
CA ARG A 377 -11.22 48.30 -26.18
C ARG A 377 -11.39 46.82 -25.85
N GLY A 378 -11.01 45.94 -26.79
CA GLY A 378 -11.13 44.48 -26.66
C GLY A 378 -12.54 43.92 -26.91
N THR A 379 -12.72 42.63 -26.62
CA THR A 379 -14.00 41.90 -26.72
C THR A 379 -14.26 41.02 -25.49
N LEU A 380 -15.53 40.72 -25.24
CA LEU A 380 -15.99 39.80 -24.20
C LEU A 380 -16.05 38.38 -24.75
N LEU A 381 -15.34 37.44 -24.11
CA LEU A 381 -15.28 36.03 -24.48
C LEU A 381 -16.27 35.18 -23.65
N GLY A 382 -16.54 35.58 -22.41
CA GLY A 382 -17.47 34.90 -21.51
C GLY A 382 -17.42 35.39 -20.08
N TYR A 383 -17.77 34.50 -19.14
CA TYR A 383 -17.63 34.71 -17.70
C TYR A 383 -16.97 33.50 -17.04
N THR A 384 -16.45 33.72 -15.83
CA THR A 384 -15.94 32.70 -14.92
C THR A 384 -16.65 32.84 -13.58
N VAL A 385 -17.19 31.74 -13.07
CA VAL A 385 -17.84 31.66 -11.75
C VAL A 385 -16.88 30.95 -10.81
N HIS A 386 -16.42 31.67 -9.78
CA HIS A 386 -15.44 31.21 -8.80
C HIS A 386 -16.17 30.84 -7.52
N TYR A 387 -15.94 29.64 -6.97
CA TYR A 387 -16.60 29.19 -5.73
C TYR A 387 -15.70 28.32 -4.85
N ILE A 388 -15.85 28.43 -3.53
CA ILE A 388 -15.03 27.73 -2.54
C ILE A 388 -15.86 27.36 -1.29
N GLU A 389 -15.52 26.25 -0.65
CA GLU A 389 -16.13 25.78 0.61
C GLU A 389 -15.62 26.61 1.79
N THR A 390 -16.50 27.00 2.73
CA THR A 390 -16.06 27.79 3.89
C THR A 390 -16.99 27.69 5.11
N SER A 391 -16.39 27.59 6.29
CA SER A 391 -17.07 27.74 7.58
C SER A 391 -17.33 29.21 7.98
N VAL A 392 -16.59 30.17 7.40
CA VAL A 392 -16.58 31.59 7.80
C VAL A 392 -16.93 32.53 6.63
N LYS A 393 -17.40 33.76 6.95
CA LYS A 393 -17.83 34.76 5.96
C LYS A 393 -16.76 35.82 5.63
N ASN A 394 -15.48 35.48 5.81
CA ASN A 394 -14.34 36.39 5.70
C ASN A 394 -13.32 35.91 4.65
N VAL A 395 -13.77 35.39 3.51
CA VAL A 395 -12.88 34.92 2.43
C VAL A 395 -12.37 36.11 1.61
N THR A 396 -11.07 36.15 1.31
CA THR A 396 -10.41 37.18 0.47
C THR A 396 -10.26 36.72 -0.99
N LEU A 397 -9.94 37.66 -1.89
CA LEU A 397 -9.76 37.40 -3.33
C LEU A 397 -8.33 36.96 -3.71
N GLU A 398 -7.38 36.98 -2.76
CA GLU A 398 -5.94 36.99 -3.05
C GLU A 398 -5.33 35.58 -3.22
N THR A 399 -6.12 34.51 -3.13
CA THR A 399 -5.66 33.10 -3.18
C THR A 399 -5.51 32.55 -4.61
N GLU A 400 -5.02 33.35 -5.56
CA GLU A 400 -4.69 32.88 -6.93
C GLU A 400 -3.29 32.22 -7.04
N ASN A 401 -2.57 31.97 -5.93
CA ASN A 401 -1.24 31.32 -5.89
C ASN A 401 -1.18 29.91 -6.53
N ASP A 402 -0.40 29.78 -7.61
CA ASP A 402 0.04 28.55 -8.32
C ASP A 402 -1.03 27.57 -8.86
N ALA A 403 -0.74 26.89 -9.98
CA ALA A 403 -1.74 26.12 -10.74
C ALA A 403 -2.05 24.72 -10.18
N CYS A 404 -1.46 24.34 -9.04
CA CYS A 404 -1.37 22.94 -8.60
C CYS A 404 -1.75 22.66 -7.13
N GLU A 405 -2.44 23.58 -6.44
CA GLU A 405 -2.82 23.42 -5.02
C GLU A 405 -4.33 23.31 -4.80
N VAL A 406 -4.70 22.61 -3.71
CA VAL A 406 -6.02 21.96 -3.56
C VAL A 406 -7.10 22.87 -2.96
N ASP A 407 -6.73 23.81 -2.09
CA ASP A 407 -7.67 24.71 -1.37
C ASP A 407 -7.98 26.00 -2.14
N LYS A 408 -8.17 25.90 -3.46
CA LYS A 408 -8.43 27.05 -4.35
C LYS A 408 -9.90 27.26 -4.70
N TRP A 409 -10.20 28.48 -5.13
CA TRP A 409 -11.44 28.84 -5.83
C TRP A 409 -11.62 27.92 -7.06
N ARG A 410 -12.70 27.15 -7.06
CA ARG A 410 -13.10 26.31 -8.20
C ARG A 410 -13.71 27.20 -9.28
N VAL A 411 -13.26 27.04 -10.53
CA VAL A 411 -13.64 27.92 -11.64
C VAL A 411 -14.55 27.20 -12.62
N ALA A 412 -15.76 27.72 -12.85
CA ALA A 412 -16.66 27.28 -13.90
C ALA A 412 -16.69 28.31 -15.05
N TYR A 413 -16.37 27.88 -16.26
CA TYR A 413 -16.30 28.73 -17.46
C TYR A 413 -17.66 28.78 -18.17
N VAL A 414 -18.07 30.00 -18.56
CA VAL A 414 -19.37 30.28 -19.21
C VAL A 414 -19.12 31.07 -20.49
N VAL A 415 -18.97 30.33 -21.60
CA VAL A 415 -18.69 30.89 -22.93
C VAL A 415 -19.98 31.45 -23.55
N LEU A 416 -19.89 32.61 -24.20
CA LEU A 416 -21.02 33.23 -24.89
C LEU A 416 -21.21 32.61 -26.29
N SER A 417 -22.33 31.93 -26.52
CA SER A 417 -22.72 31.49 -27.86
C SER A 417 -23.17 32.68 -28.71
N THR A 418 -22.74 32.72 -29.97
CA THR A 418 -22.85 33.89 -30.88
C THR A 418 -24.26 34.18 -31.41
N THR A 419 -25.31 33.62 -30.79
CA THR A 419 -26.70 33.73 -31.25
C THR A 419 -27.69 34.00 -30.10
N GLN A 420 -27.61 35.20 -29.49
CA GLN A 420 -28.69 35.70 -28.61
C GLN A 420 -29.11 37.14 -28.96
N SER A 421 -30.41 37.41 -28.82
CA SER A 421 -31.10 38.54 -29.43
C SER A 421 -31.57 39.59 -28.42
N VAL A 422 -31.00 40.80 -28.52
CA VAL A 422 -31.63 42.12 -28.31
C VAL A 422 -32.47 42.32 -27.03
N THR A 423 -32.26 41.52 -25.97
CA THR A 423 -32.94 41.63 -24.68
C THR A 423 -31.94 41.41 -23.53
N PRO A 424 -32.06 42.16 -22.41
CA PRO A 424 -31.12 42.05 -21.29
C PRO A 424 -31.48 40.85 -20.40
N VAL A 425 -31.27 39.64 -20.93
CA VAL A 425 -31.39 38.40 -20.15
C VAL A 425 -30.23 38.35 -19.14
N ARG A 426 -30.55 38.23 -17.84
CA ARG A 426 -29.55 37.97 -16.81
C ARG A 426 -28.83 36.65 -17.08
N MET A 427 -27.51 36.67 -17.02
CA MET A 427 -26.68 35.49 -17.20
C MET A 427 -26.85 34.56 -16.00
N SER A 428 -26.81 33.24 -16.21
CA SER A 428 -26.87 32.26 -15.13
C SER A 428 -26.11 30.99 -15.45
N HIS A 429 -25.73 30.25 -14.41
CA HIS A 429 -25.04 28.97 -14.49
C HIS A 429 -25.43 28.10 -13.29
N ASN A 430 -25.46 26.78 -13.48
CA ASN A 430 -25.82 25.81 -12.45
C ASN A 430 -24.59 24.99 -12.05
N ILE A 431 -24.18 25.10 -10.78
CA ILE A 431 -23.06 24.36 -10.19
C ILE A 431 -23.63 23.09 -9.55
N SER A 432 -23.16 21.92 -9.99
CA SER A 432 -23.45 20.60 -9.41
C SER A 432 -22.29 20.09 -8.54
N HIS A 433 -22.47 18.92 -7.93
CA HIS A 433 -21.46 18.22 -7.11
C HIS A 433 -20.98 19.01 -5.88
N LEU A 434 -21.89 19.77 -5.26
CA LEU A 434 -21.68 20.37 -3.94
C LEU A 434 -21.96 19.34 -2.83
N LYS A 435 -21.32 19.53 -1.67
CA LYS A 435 -21.60 18.73 -0.47
C LYS A 435 -22.94 19.14 0.16
N PRO A 436 -23.74 18.21 0.70
CA PRO A 436 -24.90 18.51 1.55
C PRO A 436 -24.58 19.34 2.79
N PHE A 437 -25.55 20.11 3.27
CA PHE A 437 -25.52 20.97 4.47
C PHE A 437 -24.32 21.94 4.61
N THR A 438 -23.59 22.15 3.51
CA THR A 438 -22.27 22.77 3.47
C THR A 438 -22.37 24.21 2.97
N GLN A 439 -21.54 25.08 3.53
CA GLN A 439 -21.53 26.51 3.24
C GLN A 439 -20.43 26.86 2.24
N TYR A 440 -20.77 27.71 1.27
CA TYR A 440 -19.93 28.08 0.14
C TYR A 440 -19.87 29.61 -0.01
N ALA A 441 -18.73 30.10 -0.46
CA ALA A 441 -18.53 31.46 -0.97
C ALA A 441 -18.40 31.43 -2.50
N TYR A 442 -18.82 32.49 -3.19
CA TYR A 442 -18.64 32.62 -4.64
C TYR A 442 -18.51 34.08 -5.11
N TYR A 443 -17.91 34.28 -6.28
CA TYR A 443 -17.99 35.51 -7.07
C TYR A 443 -17.98 35.21 -8.58
N VAL A 444 -18.25 36.21 -9.41
CA VAL A 444 -18.25 36.11 -10.88
C VAL A 444 -17.29 37.14 -11.48
N LYS A 445 -16.48 36.75 -12.47
CA LYS A 445 -15.55 37.61 -13.21
C LYS A 445 -15.75 37.46 -14.73
N SER A 446 -15.74 38.56 -15.48
CA SER A 446 -15.78 38.55 -16.95
C SER A 446 -14.48 38.04 -17.55
N TYR A 447 -14.57 37.25 -18.62
CA TYR A 447 -13.42 36.78 -19.39
C TYR A 447 -13.32 37.60 -20.70
N VAL A 448 -12.27 38.41 -20.83
CA VAL A 448 -12.07 39.41 -21.90
C VAL A 448 -10.71 39.23 -22.58
N THR A 449 -10.55 39.75 -23.79
CA THR A 449 -9.25 39.79 -24.50
C THR A 449 -8.26 40.75 -23.84
N ALA A 450 -6.95 40.47 -23.92
CA ALA A 450 -5.88 41.31 -23.35
C ALA A 450 -5.87 42.79 -23.82
N SER A 451 -6.49 43.13 -24.95
CA SER A 451 -6.68 44.52 -25.41
C SER A 451 -7.84 45.27 -24.74
N ALA A 452 -8.47 44.69 -23.72
CA ALA A 452 -9.47 45.36 -22.89
C ALA A 452 -8.80 46.16 -21.77
N THR A 453 -9.35 47.33 -21.45
CA THR A 453 -8.91 48.14 -20.30
C THR A 453 -9.67 47.85 -19.02
N GLU A 454 -10.80 47.15 -19.12
CA GLU A 454 -11.86 47.06 -18.10
C GLU A 454 -12.36 45.61 -17.96
N GLU A 455 -12.36 45.07 -16.73
CA GLU A 455 -12.99 43.79 -16.37
C GLU A 455 -14.22 43.99 -15.46
N GLY A 456 -15.25 43.15 -15.61
CA GLY A 456 -16.38 43.07 -14.70
C GLY A 456 -16.17 42.02 -13.61
N ARG A 457 -16.30 42.37 -12.33
CA ARG A 457 -16.15 41.44 -11.18
C ARG A 457 -17.24 41.68 -10.13
N SER A 458 -17.83 40.62 -9.57
CA SER A 458 -18.81 40.75 -8.48
C SER A 458 -18.15 40.87 -7.10
N SER A 459 -18.94 41.26 -6.10
CA SER A 459 -18.58 41.00 -4.69
C SER A 459 -18.64 39.50 -4.39
N ILE A 460 -17.95 39.07 -3.34
CA ILE A 460 -18.08 37.72 -2.77
C ILE A 460 -19.44 37.61 -2.06
N GLN A 461 -20.17 36.54 -2.35
CA GLN A 461 -21.47 36.20 -1.79
C GLN A 461 -21.44 34.80 -1.20
N TYR A 462 -22.44 34.44 -0.37
CA TYR A 462 -22.44 33.20 0.40
C TYR A 462 -23.79 32.48 0.34
N PHE A 463 -23.77 31.14 0.28
CA PHE A 463 -24.95 30.29 0.40
C PHE A 463 -24.63 29.00 1.20
N ARG A 464 -25.65 28.21 1.55
CA ARG A 464 -25.50 26.90 2.18
C ARG A 464 -26.48 25.92 1.54
N THR A 465 -26.02 24.71 1.21
CA THR A 465 -26.84 23.64 0.64
C THR A 465 -27.79 23.03 1.69
N TYR A 466 -28.86 22.38 1.22
CA TYR A 466 -29.80 21.68 2.10
C TYR A 466 -29.19 20.39 2.69
N PRO A 467 -29.73 19.89 3.83
CA PRO A 467 -29.34 18.60 4.38
C PRO A 467 -29.79 17.43 3.48
N ASP A 468 -29.20 16.26 3.72
CA ASP A 468 -29.43 15.01 2.96
C ASP A 468 -29.32 13.79 3.90
N ARG A 469 -29.46 12.56 3.36
CA ARG A 469 -29.42 11.30 4.13
C ARG A 469 -28.08 11.11 4.84
N PRO A 470 -28.04 10.77 6.15
CA PRO A 470 -26.79 10.45 6.84
C PRO A 470 -26.10 9.20 6.29
N SER A 471 -24.77 9.18 6.31
CA SER A 471 -23.96 7.97 6.04
C SER A 471 -24.00 6.96 7.20
N ILE A 472 -23.41 5.78 7.01
CA ILE A 472 -23.47 4.68 7.99
C ILE A 472 -22.72 4.99 9.29
N PRO A 473 -23.20 4.51 10.46
CA PRO A 473 -22.42 4.48 11.70
C PRO A 473 -21.13 3.67 11.51
N ARG A 474 -20.00 4.20 12.00
CA ARG A 474 -18.67 3.61 11.76
C ARG A 474 -18.18 2.81 12.96
N SER A 475 -17.15 1.98 12.73
CA SER A 475 -16.37 1.30 13.77
C SER A 475 -17.22 0.59 14.83
N ILE A 476 -18.32 -0.04 14.39
CA ILE A 476 -19.24 -0.78 15.26
C ILE A 476 -18.53 -1.98 15.90
N ARG A 477 -18.66 -2.13 17.23
CA ARG A 477 -18.02 -3.18 18.04
C ARG A 477 -19.01 -3.71 19.06
N ALA A 478 -19.08 -5.04 19.21
CA ALA A 478 -19.96 -5.69 20.18
C ALA A 478 -19.23 -6.80 20.94
N TYR A 479 -19.17 -6.67 22.27
CA TYR A 479 -18.56 -7.66 23.17
C TYR A 479 -19.54 -8.06 24.29
N SER A 480 -19.29 -9.19 24.93
CA SER A 480 -20.17 -9.75 25.96
C SER A 480 -19.39 -10.04 27.23
N ASN A 481 -19.85 -9.49 28.36
CA ASN A 481 -19.27 -9.70 29.70
C ASN A 481 -20.15 -10.59 30.60
N SER A 482 -21.36 -10.94 30.14
CA SER A 482 -22.34 -11.75 30.85
C SER A 482 -22.84 -12.86 29.93
N SER A 483 -23.47 -13.90 30.48
CA SER A 483 -24.18 -14.89 29.67
C SER A 483 -25.46 -14.32 29.02
N SER A 484 -25.95 -13.16 29.45
CA SER A 484 -27.23 -12.58 28.99
C SER A 484 -27.16 -11.12 28.50
N GLU A 485 -25.95 -10.56 28.32
CA GLU A 485 -25.79 -9.17 27.90
C GLU A 485 -24.73 -8.98 26.80
N ILE A 486 -24.97 -8.02 25.91
CA ILE A 486 -24.01 -7.54 24.90
C ILE A 486 -23.86 -6.03 25.05
N ILE A 487 -22.62 -5.55 25.08
CA ILE A 487 -22.28 -4.14 25.11
C ILE A 487 -21.84 -3.72 23.70
N LEU A 488 -22.51 -2.71 23.16
CA LEU A 488 -22.39 -2.23 21.78
C LEU A 488 -21.79 -0.82 21.77
N HIS A 489 -20.80 -0.59 20.92
CA HIS A 489 -20.13 0.70 20.72
C HIS A 489 -20.08 1.03 19.23
N TRP A 490 -20.20 2.30 18.86
CA TRP A 490 -20.04 2.79 17.47
C TRP A 490 -19.46 4.21 17.42
N GLN A 491 -19.05 4.65 16.24
CA GLN A 491 -18.69 6.03 15.95
C GLN A 491 -19.76 6.70 15.08
N PRO A 492 -19.93 8.04 15.19
CA PRO A 492 -20.84 8.79 14.32
C PRO A 492 -20.51 8.63 12.81
N PRO A 493 -21.53 8.81 11.94
CA PRO A 493 -21.37 8.87 10.48
C PRO A 493 -20.23 9.79 10.03
N LEU A 494 -19.49 9.39 8.98
CA LEU A 494 -18.41 10.22 8.39
C LEU A 494 -18.98 11.50 7.76
N PHE A 495 -20.09 11.34 7.06
CA PHE A 495 -20.92 12.42 6.53
C PHE A 495 -22.28 12.38 7.25
N PRO A 496 -22.50 13.25 8.26
CA PRO A 496 -23.80 13.35 8.91
C PRO A 496 -24.90 13.93 8.00
N ASN A 497 -24.51 14.73 6.99
CA ASN A 497 -25.37 15.42 6.03
C ASN A 497 -26.50 16.29 6.63
N GLY A 498 -26.46 16.53 7.94
CA GLY A 498 -27.44 17.26 8.74
C GLY A 498 -27.19 17.03 10.23
N GLU A 499 -28.14 17.40 11.08
CA GLU A 499 -28.07 17.14 12.52
C GLU A 499 -28.67 15.76 12.85
N ILE A 500 -27.89 14.89 13.50
CA ILE A 500 -28.34 13.55 13.93
C ILE A 500 -29.31 13.67 15.12
N SER A 501 -30.48 13.03 15.02
CA SER A 501 -31.52 13.04 16.04
C SER A 501 -31.40 11.85 17.01
N HIS A 502 -31.28 10.64 16.47
CA HIS A 502 -31.24 9.40 17.23
C HIS A 502 -30.61 8.26 16.43
N TYR A 503 -30.19 7.22 17.14
CA TYR A 503 -29.81 5.93 16.57
C TYR A 503 -30.90 4.89 16.80
N VAL A 504 -31.09 4.01 15.82
CA VAL A 504 -31.98 2.83 15.91
C VAL A 504 -31.11 1.58 15.89
N ILE A 505 -31.33 0.70 16.85
CA ILE A 505 -30.58 -0.54 17.06
C ILE A 505 -31.57 -1.70 16.90
N VAL A 506 -31.23 -2.70 16.08
CA VAL A 506 -32.04 -3.91 15.88
C VAL A 506 -31.12 -5.12 15.99
N GLY A 507 -31.57 -6.23 16.55
CA GLY A 507 -30.77 -7.45 16.56
C GLY A 507 -31.59 -8.72 16.60
N TRP A 508 -30.94 -9.84 16.28
CA TRP A 508 -31.55 -11.16 16.18
C TRP A 508 -30.57 -12.29 16.53
N ARG A 509 -31.12 -13.38 17.09
CA ARG A 509 -30.39 -14.61 17.41
C ARG A 509 -30.22 -15.50 16.17
N HIS A 510 -29.03 -16.06 16.02
CA HIS A 510 -28.75 -17.18 15.12
C HIS A 510 -28.80 -18.49 15.90
N PHE A 511 -29.42 -19.51 15.31
CA PHE A 511 -29.47 -20.87 15.85
C PHE A 511 -28.38 -21.72 15.18
N ASP A 512 -27.70 -22.57 15.94
CA ASP A 512 -26.65 -23.45 15.41
C ASP A 512 -27.29 -24.68 14.70
N ASP A 513 -26.94 -24.97 13.44
CA ASP A 513 -27.62 -25.99 12.62
C ASP A 513 -27.23 -27.43 13.00
N ALA A 514 -28.16 -28.14 13.66
CA ALA A 514 -28.05 -29.54 14.02
C ALA A 514 -27.65 -30.47 12.85
N LYS A 515 -28.13 -30.23 11.62
CA LYS A 515 -27.80 -31.08 10.46
C LYS A 515 -26.35 -30.93 10.01
N LEU A 516 -25.74 -29.78 10.25
CA LEU A 516 -24.31 -29.55 10.00
C LEU A 516 -23.48 -30.22 11.11
N LEU A 517 -23.92 -30.10 12.36
CA LEU A 517 -23.27 -30.71 13.52
C LEU A 517 -23.24 -32.24 13.42
N ASP A 518 -24.36 -32.89 13.09
CA ASP A 518 -24.48 -34.36 13.00
C ASP A 518 -23.58 -35.02 11.93
N GLN A 519 -23.06 -34.25 10.97
CA GLN A 519 -22.12 -34.76 9.96
C GLN A 519 -20.71 -34.99 10.54
N ARG A 520 -20.35 -34.35 11.67
CA ARG A 520 -19.03 -34.46 12.29
C ARG A 520 -19.04 -35.47 13.45
N ASN A 521 -18.18 -36.48 13.39
CA ASN A 521 -17.94 -37.36 14.53
C ASN A 521 -16.98 -36.71 15.53
N TYR A 522 -17.54 -35.94 16.47
CA TYR A 522 -16.81 -35.26 17.54
C TYR A 522 -16.07 -36.18 18.52
N CYS A 523 -16.31 -37.49 18.53
CA CYS A 523 -15.53 -38.45 19.32
C CYS A 523 -14.18 -38.84 18.65
N HIS A 524 -14.04 -38.64 17.35
CA HIS A 524 -12.75 -38.77 16.64
C HIS A 524 -12.09 -37.41 16.38
N LEU A 525 -12.90 -36.36 16.18
CA LEU A 525 -12.45 -35.00 15.93
C LEU A 525 -13.05 -34.05 16.98
N PRO A 526 -12.53 -34.05 18.22
CA PRO A 526 -13.03 -33.20 19.30
C PRO A 526 -12.95 -31.72 18.94
N LEU A 527 -13.66 -30.88 19.71
CA LEU A 527 -13.58 -29.42 19.57
C LEU A 527 -12.21 -28.94 20.05
N GLU A 528 -11.48 -28.22 19.20
CA GLU A 528 -10.29 -27.48 19.62
C GLU A 528 -10.75 -26.29 20.45
N HIS A 529 -10.63 -26.41 21.77
CA HIS A 529 -10.91 -25.30 22.67
C HIS A 529 -9.72 -24.36 22.60
N GLN A 530 -9.89 -23.19 21.98
CA GLN A 530 -8.96 -22.08 22.19
C GLN A 530 -8.91 -21.80 23.68
N LYS A 531 -7.70 -21.69 24.24
CA LYS A 531 -7.55 -21.12 25.57
C LYS A 531 -7.90 -19.65 25.46
N GLU A 532 -8.75 -19.16 26.36
CA GLU A 532 -8.85 -17.74 26.63
C GLU A 532 -7.52 -17.29 27.29
N ASP A 533 -6.55 -16.91 26.46
CA ASP A 533 -5.33 -16.27 26.93
C ASP A 533 -5.70 -14.91 27.54
N ARG A 534 -5.14 -14.60 28.72
CA ARG A 534 -5.65 -13.57 29.63
C ARG A 534 -5.14 -12.15 29.33
N ASP A 535 -5.05 -11.81 28.04
CA ASP A 535 -4.54 -10.51 27.59
C ASP A 535 -5.65 -9.46 27.42
N ASP A 536 -6.92 -9.87 27.27
CA ASP A 536 -8.10 -8.99 27.16
C ASP A 536 -8.50 -8.26 28.48
N GLN A 537 -7.61 -8.18 29.47
CA GLN A 537 -7.82 -7.44 30.73
C GLN A 537 -6.84 -6.29 30.99
N LEU A 538 -5.99 -5.93 30.03
CA LEU A 538 -5.00 -4.83 30.16
C LEU A 538 -5.35 -3.53 29.41
N PHE A 539 -6.64 -3.29 29.11
CA PHE A 539 -7.09 -2.06 28.45
C PHE A 539 -8.34 -1.41 29.10
N TYR A 540 -8.24 -1.04 30.38
CA TYR A 540 -9.12 -0.01 30.96
C TYR A 540 -8.37 0.87 31.98
N GLU A 541 -8.78 2.14 32.03
CA GLU A 541 -8.35 3.21 32.95
C GLU A 541 -6.86 3.65 32.93
N SER A 542 -6.59 4.67 32.10
CA SER A 542 -6.27 5.98 32.69
C SER A 542 -6.51 7.13 31.69
N GLU A 543 -7.66 7.80 31.77
CA GLU A 543 -7.81 9.15 31.24
C GLU A 543 -7.40 10.17 32.31
N SER A 544 -6.41 11.03 32.04
CA SER A 544 -6.51 12.48 32.31
C SER A 544 -5.30 13.30 31.84
N LYS A 545 -5.54 14.07 30.76
CA LYS A 545 -5.22 15.49 30.59
C LYS A 545 -3.76 16.02 30.52
N ASP A 546 -3.59 16.83 29.47
CA ASP A 546 -2.83 18.09 29.39
C ASP A 546 -1.29 18.06 29.41
N SER A 547 -0.70 17.82 28.22
CA SER A 547 0.35 18.72 27.71
C SER A 547 0.43 18.74 26.17
N CYS A 548 0.55 19.94 25.58
CA CYS A 548 0.59 20.15 24.13
C CYS A 548 1.81 19.55 23.43
N CYS A 549 1.57 18.84 22.32
CA CYS A 549 2.60 18.56 21.32
C CYS A 549 2.83 19.77 20.39
N LYS A 550 4.08 20.03 20.01
CA LYS A 550 4.45 20.81 18.81
C LYS A 550 5.07 19.87 17.76
N PRO A 551 4.99 20.22 16.45
CA PRO A 551 5.12 19.24 15.38
C PRO A 551 6.57 18.94 14.97
N VAL A 552 6.76 17.76 14.37
CA VAL A 552 7.89 17.42 13.50
C VAL A 552 7.30 16.84 12.21
N ALA A 553 7.76 17.31 11.05
CA ALA A 553 7.12 17.04 9.76
C ALA A 553 7.62 15.75 9.07
N ARG A 554 6.91 15.37 8.00
CA ARG A 554 7.15 14.22 7.08
C ARG A 554 6.70 12.84 7.57
N GLY A 555 5.39 12.72 7.81
CA GLY A 555 4.62 11.59 7.29
C GLY A 555 3.68 12.10 6.20
N ILE A 556 3.59 11.43 5.05
CA ILE A 556 2.50 11.68 4.10
C ILE A 556 1.29 10.90 4.64
N CYS A 557 0.23 11.62 5.00
CA CYS A 557 -1.02 10.97 5.38
C CYS A 557 -1.65 10.36 4.13
N ILE A 558 -1.76 9.04 4.09
CA ILE A 558 -2.74 8.38 3.22
C ILE A 558 -4.11 8.87 3.71
N SER A 559 -4.79 9.67 2.89
CA SER A 559 -6.19 10.02 3.12
C SER A 559 -7.04 8.76 2.95
N ASN A 560 -7.94 8.50 3.89
CA ASN A 560 -8.83 7.33 3.81
C ASN A 560 -9.76 7.44 2.60
N ASP A 561 -9.58 6.60 1.59
CA ASP A 561 -10.55 6.40 0.49
C ASP A 561 -11.78 5.56 0.94
N ASP A 562 -11.97 5.33 2.25
CA ASP A 562 -13.15 4.73 2.91
C ASP A 562 -14.43 5.63 2.83
N SER A 563 -14.61 6.36 1.72
CA SER A 563 -15.76 7.25 1.49
C SER A 563 -16.59 6.94 0.24
N GLU A 564 -16.14 6.06 -0.67
CA GLU A 564 -16.90 5.67 -1.87
C GLU A 564 -17.92 4.53 -1.65
N LEU A 565 -18.68 4.59 -0.54
CA LEU A 565 -19.73 3.60 -0.23
C LEU A 565 -21.01 4.28 0.28
N ASN A 566 -21.69 5.04 -0.59
CA ASN A 566 -23.11 5.42 -0.44
C ASN A 566 -23.75 6.05 -1.71
N PHE A 567 -24.01 5.25 -2.74
CA PHE A 567 -25.14 5.34 -3.69
C PHE A 567 -25.21 3.94 -4.36
N ILE A 568 -26.35 3.33 -4.64
CA ILE A 568 -27.55 3.80 -5.37
C ILE A 568 -28.82 3.24 -4.71
N TYR A 569 -29.93 3.99 -4.69
CA TYR A 569 -31.25 3.50 -5.11
C TYR A 569 -32.23 4.67 -5.31
N ASN A 570 -32.85 4.70 -6.49
CA ASN A 570 -34.09 5.42 -6.80
C ASN A 570 -34.95 4.44 -7.59
N GLU A 571 -36.12 4.07 -7.08
CA GLU A 571 -37.12 3.34 -7.88
C GLU A 571 -37.98 4.36 -8.63
N GLU A 572 -38.04 4.26 -9.96
CA GLU A 572 -39.28 3.91 -10.67
C GLU A 572 -39.07 3.77 -12.20
N SER A 573 -39.99 3.05 -12.84
CA SER A 573 -40.10 2.73 -14.28
C SER A 573 -39.13 1.67 -14.83
N VAL A 574 -39.70 0.50 -15.15
CA VAL A 574 -39.04 -0.63 -15.82
C VAL A 574 -39.36 -0.60 -17.32
N ASN A 575 -38.35 -0.82 -18.16
CA ASN A 575 -38.49 -1.47 -19.46
C ASN A 575 -37.30 -2.42 -19.68
N LYS A 576 -37.55 -3.57 -20.30
CA LYS A 576 -36.58 -4.67 -20.42
C LYS A 576 -35.73 -4.53 -21.69
N GLU A 577 -34.42 -4.76 -21.55
CA GLU A 577 -33.52 -5.57 -22.42
C GLU A 577 -32.03 -5.20 -22.21
N GLN A 578 -31.40 -5.69 -21.12
CA GLN A 578 -29.95 -5.49 -20.88
C GLN A 578 -29.32 -6.52 -19.90
N ASP A 579 -29.46 -7.82 -20.16
CA ASP A 579 -29.01 -8.87 -19.23
C ASP A 579 -27.48 -9.13 -19.29
N SER A 580 -26.71 -8.57 -18.35
CA SER A 580 -25.45 -9.17 -17.83
C SER A 580 -24.89 -8.45 -16.58
N CYS A 581 -25.73 -8.27 -15.55
CA CYS A 581 -25.32 -7.75 -14.23
C CYS A 581 -26.17 -8.38 -13.11
N ASP A 582 -26.22 -9.71 -13.06
CA ASP A 582 -27.07 -10.42 -12.09
C ASP A 582 -26.46 -11.79 -11.69
N GLN A 583 -25.38 -11.78 -10.91
CA GLN A 583 -24.90 -13.00 -10.25
C GLN A 583 -24.17 -12.85 -8.90
N GLU A 584 -24.27 -11.71 -8.21
CA GLU A 584 -23.82 -11.60 -6.80
C GLU A 584 -24.81 -10.90 -5.85
N THR A 585 -25.93 -10.42 -6.38
CA THR A 585 -27.18 -10.05 -5.68
C THR A 585 -27.90 -11.24 -5.03
N SER A 586 -27.36 -12.45 -5.14
CA SER A 586 -27.95 -13.73 -4.71
C SER A 586 -27.50 -14.23 -3.32
N ILE A 587 -26.52 -13.58 -2.67
CA ILE A 587 -25.97 -14.03 -1.38
C ILE A 587 -26.61 -13.30 -0.17
N TYR A 588 -27.32 -12.18 -0.38
CA TYR A 588 -28.08 -11.46 0.65
C TYR A 588 -29.59 -11.43 0.38
N SER A 589 -30.18 -12.58 0.06
CA SER A 589 -31.63 -12.73 -0.18
C SER A 589 -32.30 -13.87 0.63
N VAL A 590 -31.72 -14.27 1.77
CA VAL A 590 -32.39 -15.10 2.78
C VAL A 590 -32.26 -14.52 4.19
N LEU A 591 -33.11 -13.54 4.50
CA LEU A 591 -33.76 -13.42 5.81
C LEU A 591 -35.07 -12.65 5.61
N TYR A 592 -36.20 -13.26 5.98
CA TYR A 592 -37.52 -12.64 5.83
C TYR A 592 -37.66 -11.44 6.75
N SER A 593 -38.04 -10.28 6.21
CA SER A 593 -38.85 -9.30 6.94
C SER A 593 -40.29 -9.84 7.00
N PRO A 594 -40.85 -10.16 8.18
CA PRO A 594 -42.24 -10.58 8.28
C PRO A 594 -43.14 -9.37 8.02
N ARG A 595 -43.76 -9.30 6.83
CA ARG A 595 -44.81 -8.30 6.55
C ARG A 595 -46.05 -8.60 7.40
N LEU A 596 -46.11 -8.01 8.59
CA LEU A 596 -47.29 -8.01 9.45
C LEU A 596 -48.40 -7.13 8.84
N TYR A 597 -49.05 -7.63 7.80
CA TYR A 597 -50.30 -7.06 7.27
C TYR A 597 -51.47 -7.39 8.21
N GLY A 598 -51.53 -6.69 9.35
CA GLY A 598 -52.68 -6.67 10.25
C GLY A 598 -53.71 -5.64 9.79
N ASN A 599 -54.82 -6.10 9.20
CA ASN A 599 -55.81 -5.21 8.60
C ASN A 599 -56.79 -4.67 9.68
N GLY A 600 -56.59 -3.42 10.12
CA GLY A 600 -57.62 -2.60 10.77
C GLY A 600 -57.74 -2.68 12.30
N GLY A 601 -57.11 -1.72 12.98
CA GLY A 601 -57.60 -1.12 14.22
C GLY A 601 -57.29 -1.83 15.55
N GLY A 602 -56.90 -1.04 16.55
CA GLY A 602 -56.85 -1.47 17.95
C GLY A 602 -55.46 -1.40 18.58
N ILE A 603 -55.35 -0.55 19.60
CA ILE A 603 -54.27 -0.50 20.60
C ILE A 603 -53.97 -1.89 21.16
N TYR A 604 -52.72 -2.32 21.17
CA TYR A 604 -52.15 -3.17 22.22
C TYR A 604 -50.63 -2.99 22.34
N ASP A 605 -50.12 -3.01 23.57
CA ASP A 605 -48.71 -3.22 23.90
C ASP A 605 -48.25 -4.64 23.50
N SER A 606 -46.93 -4.84 23.44
CA SER A 606 -46.26 -6.14 23.29
C SER A 606 -46.71 -7.01 22.09
N ILE A 607 -45.96 -6.93 20.99
CA ILE A 607 -45.92 -8.01 19.99
C ILE A 607 -44.79 -8.96 20.37
N ASP A 608 -45.10 -10.24 20.56
CA ASP A 608 -44.12 -11.31 20.74
C ASP A 608 -43.24 -11.43 19.47
N LEU A 609 -42.05 -10.82 19.54
CA LEU A 609 -41.01 -10.98 18.53
C LEU A 609 -40.36 -12.36 18.69
N ALA A 610 -40.32 -13.12 17.60
CA ALA A 610 -39.88 -14.51 17.62
C ALA A 610 -38.49 -14.70 18.24
N ASP A 611 -38.46 -15.39 19.38
CA ASP A 611 -37.35 -16.14 20.00
C ASP A 611 -35.92 -15.55 19.83
N GLY A 612 -35.77 -14.24 20.06
CA GLY A 612 -34.48 -13.55 20.10
C GLY A 612 -34.33 -12.31 19.20
N HIS A 613 -35.41 -11.79 18.60
CA HIS A 613 -35.42 -10.49 17.93
C HIS A 613 -35.72 -9.33 18.90
N PHE A 614 -35.01 -8.20 18.77
CA PHE A 614 -35.24 -6.98 19.57
C PHE A 614 -35.00 -5.69 18.78
N VAL A 615 -35.57 -4.57 19.26
CA VAL A 615 -35.39 -3.21 18.74
C VAL A 615 -35.22 -2.23 19.90
N GLN A 616 -34.24 -1.32 19.81
CA GLN A 616 -33.95 -0.28 20.80
C GLN A 616 -33.64 1.06 20.10
N ARG A 617 -33.91 2.18 20.76
CA ARG A 617 -33.50 3.53 20.30
C ARG A 617 -32.49 4.14 21.28
N SER A 618 -31.64 5.03 20.76
CA SER A 618 -30.61 5.75 21.52
C SER A 618 -30.52 7.21 21.05
N GLU A 619 -30.21 8.15 21.94
CA GLU A 619 -30.12 9.57 21.60
C GLU A 619 -28.97 9.87 20.63
N GLY A 620 -29.09 10.89 19.76
CA GLY A 620 -28.09 11.20 18.74
C GLY A 620 -26.71 11.62 19.25
N ASN A 621 -26.59 11.93 20.54
CA ASN A 621 -25.36 12.19 21.29
C ASN A 621 -24.69 10.90 21.82
N THR A 622 -25.39 9.77 21.86
CA THR A 622 -24.88 8.50 22.41
C THR A 622 -24.23 7.62 21.34
N THR A 623 -23.17 6.92 21.74
CA THR A 623 -22.34 6.03 20.92
C THR A 623 -22.20 4.63 21.52
N ILE A 624 -22.93 4.35 22.60
CA ILE A 624 -22.84 3.12 23.41
C ILE A 624 -24.24 2.69 23.81
N ALA A 625 -24.53 1.39 23.71
CA ALA A 625 -25.76 0.78 24.21
C ALA A 625 -25.47 -0.56 24.90
N VAL A 626 -26.34 -0.95 25.84
CA VAL A 626 -26.28 -2.26 26.51
C VAL A 626 -27.57 -3.02 26.22
N LEU A 627 -27.40 -4.18 25.60
CA LEU A 627 -28.44 -5.14 25.26
C LEU A 627 -28.53 -6.18 26.39
N LYS A 628 -29.75 -6.52 26.81
CA LYS A 628 -30.04 -7.37 27.98
C LYS A 628 -31.00 -8.49 27.63
N ASP A 629 -31.20 -9.40 28.59
CA ASP A 629 -32.15 -10.52 28.53
C ASP A 629 -31.92 -11.45 27.32
N LEU A 630 -30.65 -11.58 26.94
CA LEU A 630 -30.19 -12.43 25.84
C LEU A 630 -29.95 -13.86 26.32
N HIS A 631 -30.03 -14.81 25.39
CA HIS A 631 -29.77 -16.22 25.66
C HIS A 631 -28.27 -16.50 25.82
N HIS A 632 -27.90 -17.46 26.67
CA HIS A 632 -26.50 -17.84 26.88
C HIS A 632 -25.89 -18.57 25.67
N PHE A 633 -24.58 -18.44 25.55
CA PHE A 633 -23.73 -18.94 24.45
C PHE A 633 -24.34 -18.79 23.04
N SER A 634 -25.13 -17.75 22.79
CA SER A 634 -25.94 -17.59 21.58
C SER A 634 -25.37 -16.50 20.69
N LYS A 635 -25.30 -16.77 19.39
CA LYS A 635 -24.75 -15.84 18.40
C LYS A 635 -25.81 -14.83 18.03
N TYR A 636 -25.53 -13.54 18.17
CA TYR A 636 -26.42 -12.45 17.81
C TYR A 636 -25.78 -11.58 16.73
N THR A 637 -26.56 -11.22 15.71
CA THR A 637 -26.24 -10.08 14.84
C THR A 637 -27.01 -8.87 15.31
N VAL A 638 -26.34 -7.72 15.34
CA VAL A 638 -26.87 -6.42 15.76
C VAL A 638 -26.55 -5.41 14.67
N GLN A 639 -27.52 -4.59 14.31
CA GLN A 639 -27.38 -3.51 13.35
C GLN A 639 -27.73 -2.15 13.97
N VAL A 640 -27.00 -1.11 13.56
CA VAL A 640 -27.19 0.28 14.01
C VAL A 640 -27.40 1.20 12.81
N VAL A 641 -28.39 2.09 12.94
CA VAL A 641 -28.80 3.09 11.94
C VAL A 641 -28.77 4.47 12.59
N ALA A 642 -28.32 5.51 11.88
CA ALA A 642 -28.36 6.91 12.33
C ALA A 642 -29.45 7.69 11.58
N CYS A 643 -30.31 8.42 12.28
CA CYS A 643 -31.38 9.23 11.69
C CYS A 643 -31.17 10.72 11.95
N SER A 644 -31.45 11.58 10.96
CA SER A 644 -31.41 13.04 11.10
C SER A 644 -32.74 13.63 11.61
N LYS A 645 -32.79 14.94 11.87
CA LYS A 645 -34.05 15.66 12.16
C LYS A 645 -34.74 16.09 10.86
N ASN A 646 -36.06 15.96 10.79
CA ASN A 646 -36.88 16.54 9.71
C ASN A 646 -37.04 18.07 9.92
N TYR A 647 -37.04 18.83 8.83
CA TYR A 647 -37.02 20.30 8.83
C TYR A 647 -38.33 20.95 9.37
N SER A 648 -39.42 20.19 9.48
CA SER A 648 -40.70 20.65 10.04
C SER A 648 -40.83 20.51 11.57
N GLY A 649 -39.97 19.73 12.22
CA GLY A 649 -40.00 19.54 13.68
C GLY A 649 -41.15 18.70 14.26
N GLU A 650 -42.00 18.09 13.43
CA GLU A 650 -43.10 17.25 13.89
C GLU A 650 -42.63 15.83 14.28
N VAL A 651 -43.10 15.35 15.43
CA VAL A 651 -42.66 14.08 16.05
C VAL A 651 -43.63 12.95 15.70
N GLU A 652 -43.73 12.61 14.42
CA GLU A 652 -44.27 11.32 13.96
C GLU A 652 -43.84 11.07 12.51
N VAL A 653 -42.91 10.13 12.31
CA VAL A 653 -42.55 9.58 11.01
C VAL A 653 -42.34 8.08 11.16
N GLU A 654 -43.04 7.31 10.32
CA GLU A 654 -42.88 5.86 10.18
C GLU A 654 -41.47 5.51 9.65
N TRP A 655 -41.14 4.21 9.52
CA TRP A 655 -39.93 3.79 8.81
C TRP A 655 -40.00 4.25 7.34
N ASN A 656 -39.26 5.31 7.01
CA ASN A 656 -39.33 5.97 5.71
C ASN A 656 -37.92 6.44 5.30
N ASP A 657 -37.31 5.74 4.33
CA ASP A 657 -35.85 5.58 4.16
C ASP A 657 -35.01 6.84 3.92
N ARG A 658 -35.62 8.01 3.73
CA ARG A 658 -34.93 9.23 3.30
C ARG A 658 -34.13 9.95 4.39
N HIS A 659 -34.46 9.73 5.67
CA HIS A 659 -33.86 10.45 6.80
C HIS A 659 -32.95 9.59 7.69
N CYS A 660 -32.86 8.29 7.45
CA CYS A 660 -32.08 7.34 8.23
C CYS A 660 -31.03 6.65 7.35
N SER A 661 -29.81 6.48 7.85
CA SER A 661 -28.69 5.85 7.13
C SER A 661 -29.00 4.40 6.72
N PRO A 662 -28.20 3.79 5.83
CA PRO A 662 -28.11 2.34 5.78
C PRO A 662 -27.63 1.76 7.13
N ALA A 663 -27.84 0.46 7.33
CA ALA A 663 -27.53 -0.21 8.58
C ALA A 663 -26.06 -0.68 8.64
N SER A 664 -25.40 -0.42 9.78
CA SER A 664 -24.05 -0.89 10.10
C SER A 664 -24.14 -2.12 11.00
N LEU A 665 -23.58 -3.26 10.59
CA LEU A 665 -23.81 -4.55 11.25
C LEU A 665 -22.57 -5.10 11.98
N VAL A 666 -22.80 -5.73 13.12
CA VAL A 666 -21.80 -6.50 13.89
C VAL A 666 -22.40 -7.82 14.36
N THR A 667 -21.57 -8.84 14.53
CA THR A 667 -22.01 -10.16 15.03
C THR A 667 -21.09 -10.63 16.15
N THR A 668 -21.68 -11.11 17.24
CA THR A 668 -20.95 -11.53 18.46
C THR A 668 -21.69 -12.69 19.14
N ARG A 669 -21.09 -13.37 20.12
CA ARG A 669 -21.73 -14.46 20.90
C ARG A 669 -21.74 -14.07 22.38
N THR A 670 -22.85 -14.33 23.08
CA THR A 670 -22.91 -14.17 24.55
C THR A 670 -21.99 -15.16 25.26
N ARG A 671 -21.59 -14.89 26.50
CA ARG A 671 -20.77 -15.85 27.27
C ARG A 671 -21.57 -17.13 27.59
N LYS A 672 -20.83 -18.21 27.87
CA LYS A 672 -21.43 -19.46 28.37
C LYS A 672 -21.99 -19.30 29.78
N LEU A 673 -23.03 -20.07 30.09
CA LEU A 673 -23.56 -20.27 31.43
C LEU A 673 -22.96 -21.55 32.02
N GLU A 674 -22.15 -21.43 33.08
CA GLU A 674 -21.31 -22.52 33.60
C GLU A 674 -22.07 -23.76 34.10
N THR A 675 -23.39 -23.65 34.34
CA THR A 675 -24.25 -24.75 34.78
C THR A 675 -25.10 -25.39 33.68
N ALA A 676 -25.20 -24.77 32.50
CA ALA A 676 -26.09 -25.20 31.42
C ALA A 676 -25.79 -26.63 30.92
N ASP A 677 -24.51 -27.00 30.86
CA ASP A 677 -24.07 -28.28 30.30
C ASP A 677 -24.01 -29.43 31.32
N HIS A 678 -24.42 -29.22 32.58
CA HIS A 678 -24.31 -30.23 33.64
C HIS A 678 -25.43 -31.29 33.56
N ILE A 679 -25.04 -32.54 33.39
CA ILE A 679 -25.97 -33.68 33.51
C ILE A 679 -26.38 -33.83 34.98
N ASN A 680 -27.68 -33.76 35.26
CA ASN A 680 -28.19 -34.01 36.61
C ASN A 680 -27.97 -35.50 36.99
N SER A 681 -27.09 -35.73 37.96
CA SER A 681 -26.68 -37.07 38.43
C SER A 681 -27.85 -37.97 38.85
N SER A 682 -28.98 -37.38 39.26
CA SER A 682 -30.20 -38.10 39.70
C SER A 682 -30.86 -38.92 38.58
N PHE A 683 -30.60 -38.59 37.32
CA PHE A 683 -31.14 -39.30 36.16
C PHE A 683 -30.20 -40.38 35.60
N VAL A 684 -28.96 -40.48 36.09
CA VAL A 684 -28.02 -41.52 35.65
C VAL A 684 -28.40 -42.86 36.26
N LYS A 685 -28.66 -43.86 35.42
CA LYS A 685 -29.05 -45.23 35.83
C LYS A 685 -28.20 -46.26 35.10
N VAL A 686 -27.93 -47.39 35.76
CA VAL A 686 -27.20 -48.52 35.17
C VAL A 686 -27.96 -49.82 35.44
N THR A 687 -28.19 -50.63 34.40
CA THR A 687 -28.71 -52.01 34.51
C THR A 687 -27.69 -53.01 33.96
N VAL A 688 -27.80 -54.27 34.38
CA VAL A 688 -26.87 -55.33 33.97
C VAL A 688 -27.67 -56.58 33.62
N ASP A 689 -27.83 -56.84 32.32
CA ASP A 689 -28.71 -57.86 31.76
C ASP A 689 -27.86 -58.91 31.02
N TRP A 690 -27.86 -60.16 31.49
CA TRP A 690 -27.07 -61.28 30.92
C TRP A 690 -25.57 -61.00 30.69
N GLY A 691 -24.98 -60.12 31.52
CA GLY A 691 -23.56 -59.71 31.43
C GLY A 691 -23.34 -58.41 30.66
N THR A 692 -24.30 -57.98 29.83
CA THR A 692 -24.29 -56.70 29.14
C THR A 692 -24.65 -55.56 30.10
N VAL A 693 -23.88 -54.49 30.11
CA VAL A 693 -24.13 -53.32 30.96
C VAL A 693 -24.81 -52.22 30.14
N ARG A 694 -25.94 -51.72 30.62
CA ARG A 694 -26.71 -50.65 29.97
C ARG A 694 -26.72 -49.41 30.87
N VAL A 695 -26.50 -48.25 30.28
CA VAL A 695 -26.39 -46.94 30.96
C VAL A 695 -27.46 -46.02 30.40
N PHE A 696 -28.15 -45.27 31.25
CA PHE A 696 -29.18 -44.29 30.88
C PHE A 696 -28.89 -42.95 31.55
N TRP A 697 -29.12 -41.85 30.83
CA TRP A 697 -29.10 -40.49 31.36
C TRP A 697 -30.06 -39.58 30.57
N LEU A 698 -30.25 -38.34 31.03
CA LEU A 698 -30.97 -37.31 30.28
C LEU A 698 -29.97 -36.24 29.80
N GLU A 699 -30.23 -35.67 28.63
CA GLU A 699 -29.54 -34.48 28.12
C GLU A 699 -29.87 -33.26 29.02
N PRO A 700 -28.94 -32.29 29.23
CA PRO A 700 -29.28 -31.03 29.87
C PRO A 700 -30.39 -30.29 29.11
N SER A 701 -31.31 -29.65 29.84
CA SER A 701 -32.53 -29.08 29.25
C SER A 701 -32.31 -27.83 28.40
N ASP A 702 -31.21 -27.11 28.64
CA ASP A 702 -30.83 -25.87 27.98
C ASP A 702 -29.30 -25.74 28.00
N PRO A 703 -28.58 -26.37 27.04
CA PRO A 703 -27.13 -26.40 27.00
C PRO A 703 -26.53 -25.15 26.35
N ASN A 704 -25.23 -24.93 26.51
CA ASN A 704 -24.52 -23.85 25.82
C ASN A 704 -24.39 -24.14 24.31
N GLY A 705 -25.38 -23.69 23.55
CA GLY A 705 -25.52 -24.02 22.13
C GLY A 705 -26.14 -25.41 21.96
N VAL A 706 -25.30 -26.43 21.69
CA VAL A 706 -25.75 -27.81 21.44
C VAL A 706 -24.78 -28.80 22.09
N VAL A 707 -25.28 -29.86 22.73
CA VAL A 707 -24.45 -30.99 23.18
C VAL A 707 -24.05 -31.86 21.99
N VAL A 708 -22.75 -32.05 21.79
CA VAL A 708 -22.18 -32.82 20.66
C VAL A 708 -21.71 -34.23 21.05
N THR A 709 -21.20 -34.41 22.28
CA THR A 709 -20.80 -35.73 22.80
C THR A 709 -21.06 -35.90 24.29
N TYR A 710 -21.03 -37.16 24.72
CA TYR A 710 -21.03 -37.59 26.11
C TYR A 710 -19.80 -38.46 26.36
N HIS A 711 -19.14 -38.24 27.49
CA HIS A 711 -17.97 -39.04 27.91
C HIS A 711 -18.31 -39.85 29.16
N ILE A 712 -18.45 -41.16 29.00
CA ILE A 712 -18.70 -42.14 30.06
C ILE A 712 -17.34 -42.61 30.60
N GLU A 713 -17.00 -42.21 31.83
CA GLU A 713 -15.84 -42.77 32.54
C GLU A 713 -16.30 -43.90 33.46
N TYR A 714 -15.69 -45.09 33.35
CA TYR A 714 -15.92 -46.18 34.30
C TYR A 714 -14.62 -46.86 34.73
N ARG A 715 -14.61 -47.36 35.98
CA ARG A 715 -13.45 -48.01 36.60
C ARG A 715 -13.87 -49.16 37.51
N ARG A 716 -12.99 -50.15 37.69
CA ARG A 716 -13.16 -51.18 38.71
C ARG A 716 -12.96 -50.60 40.10
N THR A 717 -13.73 -51.09 41.08
CA THR A 717 -13.64 -50.71 42.51
C THR A 717 -13.13 -51.85 43.40
N ASP A 718 -12.92 -53.03 42.82
CA ASP A 718 -12.32 -54.21 43.48
C ASP A 718 -10.80 -54.32 43.25
N ILE A 719 -10.19 -53.38 42.52
CA ILE A 719 -8.74 -53.31 42.26
C ILE A 719 -8.24 -51.88 42.57
N LEU A 720 -7.18 -51.77 43.39
CA LEU A 720 -6.53 -50.50 43.69
C LEU A 720 -5.66 -50.03 42.52
N ASN A 721 -5.56 -48.71 42.32
CA ASN A 721 -4.70 -48.03 41.33
C ASN A 721 -4.95 -48.40 39.85
N ILE A 722 -6.13 -48.93 39.50
CA ILE A 722 -6.51 -49.12 38.09
C ILE A 722 -6.86 -47.77 37.42
N LYS A 723 -6.39 -47.57 36.17
CA LYS A 723 -6.79 -46.41 35.35
C LYS A 723 -8.26 -46.54 34.94
N PRO A 724 -9.04 -45.44 34.90
CA PRO A 724 -10.38 -45.47 34.35
C PRO A 724 -10.37 -45.68 32.83
N ILE A 725 -11.44 -46.28 32.32
CA ILE A 725 -11.74 -46.39 30.89
C ILE A 725 -12.74 -45.28 30.56
N VAL A 726 -12.49 -44.53 29.47
CA VAL A 726 -13.41 -43.50 28.97
C VAL A 726 -13.96 -43.94 27.62
N VAL A 727 -15.28 -43.90 27.47
CA VAL A 727 -16.00 -44.14 26.21
C VAL A 727 -16.66 -42.84 25.80
N CYS A 728 -16.40 -42.38 24.58
CA CYS A 728 -17.10 -41.25 23.98
C CYS A 728 -18.30 -41.73 23.17
N VAL A 729 -19.43 -41.05 23.31
CA VAL A 729 -20.69 -41.31 22.61
C VAL A 729 -21.14 -40.01 21.93
N THR A 730 -21.41 -40.02 20.62
CA THR A 730 -21.92 -38.83 19.93
C THR A 730 -23.40 -38.59 20.21
N LYS A 731 -23.88 -37.35 20.05
CA LYS A 731 -25.32 -37.02 20.15
C LYS A 731 -26.19 -37.98 19.33
N LEU A 732 -25.84 -38.15 18.05
CA LEU A 732 -26.53 -39.05 17.11
C LEU A 732 -26.53 -40.53 17.55
N GLN A 733 -25.53 -41.01 18.30
CA GLN A 733 -25.55 -42.36 18.88
C GLN A 733 -26.51 -42.46 20.07
N PHE A 734 -26.48 -41.47 20.96
CA PHE A 734 -27.35 -41.37 22.14
C PHE A 734 -28.85 -41.26 21.77
N GLU A 735 -29.17 -40.43 20.78
CA GLU A 735 -30.54 -40.29 20.27
C GLU A 735 -31.07 -41.57 19.61
N LYS A 736 -30.27 -42.19 18.73
CA LYS A 736 -30.64 -43.47 18.07
C LYS A 736 -30.89 -44.58 19.09
N ALA A 737 -30.16 -44.58 20.20
CA ALA A 737 -30.32 -45.52 21.30
C ALA A 737 -31.35 -45.07 22.36
N LYS A 738 -32.07 -43.97 22.12
CA LYS A 738 -33.20 -43.45 22.93
C LYS A 738 -32.85 -43.30 24.41
N ASN A 739 -31.80 -42.51 24.68
CA ASN A 739 -31.28 -42.17 25.99
C ASN A 739 -30.59 -43.33 26.75
N TRP A 740 -30.45 -44.50 26.11
CA TRP A 740 -29.65 -45.62 26.61
C TRP A 740 -28.33 -45.73 25.85
N PHE A 741 -27.33 -46.36 26.46
CA PHE A 741 -26.09 -46.78 25.82
C PHE A 741 -25.66 -48.14 26.36
N VAL A 742 -24.94 -48.92 25.56
CA VAL A 742 -24.46 -50.27 25.91
C VAL A 742 -22.95 -50.24 26.06
N LEU A 743 -22.44 -50.82 27.15
CA LEU A 743 -21.01 -51.08 27.33
C LEU A 743 -20.75 -52.56 27.05
N ASP A 744 -20.04 -52.82 25.96
CA ASP A 744 -19.64 -54.16 25.52
C ASP A 744 -18.42 -54.68 26.30
N ASP A 745 -18.22 -56.01 26.32
CA ASP A 745 -17.08 -56.73 26.90
C ASP A 745 -16.68 -56.37 28.35
N VAL A 746 -17.61 -55.85 29.16
CA VAL A 746 -17.35 -55.52 30.57
C VAL A 746 -17.12 -56.80 31.39
N ALA A 747 -15.88 -57.04 31.76
CA ALA A 747 -15.47 -58.23 32.52
C ALA A 747 -16.19 -58.34 33.90
N PRO A 748 -16.37 -59.56 34.45
CA PRO A 748 -16.94 -59.74 35.78
C PRO A 748 -16.13 -59.05 36.90
N GLY A 749 -16.81 -58.27 37.74
CA GLY A 749 -16.20 -57.44 38.79
C GLY A 749 -17.16 -56.40 39.37
N LYS A 750 -16.66 -55.59 40.31
CA LYS A 750 -17.35 -54.39 40.83
C LYS A 750 -16.84 -53.13 40.14
N TYR A 751 -17.75 -52.22 39.78
CA TYR A 751 -17.47 -51.03 38.98
C TYR A 751 -18.14 -49.77 39.54
N ALA A 752 -17.55 -48.62 39.21
CA ALA A 752 -18.11 -47.29 39.39
C ALA A 752 -18.03 -46.51 38.07
N LEU A 753 -19.08 -45.76 37.73
CA LEU A 753 -19.24 -45.02 36.47
C LEU A 753 -19.73 -43.60 36.72
N ARG A 754 -19.27 -42.65 35.91
CA ARG A 754 -19.72 -41.25 35.85
C ARG A 754 -19.72 -40.74 34.40
N ILE A 755 -20.50 -39.71 34.11
CA ILE A 755 -20.70 -39.16 32.76
C ILE A 755 -20.45 -37.65 32.78
N LYS A 756 -19.88 -37.08 31.71
CA LYS A 756 -19.95 -35.64 31.43
C LYS A 756 -20.52 -35.40 30.02
N ALA A 757 -21.04 -34.21 29.77
CA ALA A 757 -21.39 -33.75 28.42
C ALA A 757 -20.26 -32.88 27.85
N THR A 758 -20.26 -32.71 26.54
CA THR A 758 -19.45 -31.71 25.83
C THR A 758 -20.38 -30.93 24.90
N SER A 759 -20.51 -29.63 25.13
CA SER A 759 -21.28 -28.67 24.33
C SER A 759 -20.40 -27.96 23.30
N LEU A 760 -20.99 -27.04 22.54
CA LEU A 760 -20.24 -26.11 21.69
C LEU A 760 -19.40 -25.10 22.49
N ALA A 761 -19.73 -24.86 23.77
CA ALA A 761 -18.90 -24.05 24.68
C ALA A 761 -17.83 -24.87 25.41
N GLY A 762 -18.00 -26.18 25.53
CA GLY A 762 -16.95 -27.10 25.91
C GLY A 762 -17.36 -28.23 26.85
N GLU A 763 -16.40 -28.79 27.56
CA GLU A 763 -16.62 -29.90 28.49
C GLU A 763 -17.30 -29.47 29.80
N SER A 764 -18.28 -30.25 30.23
CA SER A 764 -19.00 -30.04 31.49
C SER A 764 -18.46 -30.91 32.63
N ASN A 765 -18.85 -30.59 33.88
CA ASN A 765 -18.42 -31.38 35.04
C ASN A 765 -19.02 -32.79 35.03
N TYR A 766 -18.23 -33.77 35.48
CA TYR A 766 -18.68 -35.15 35.64
C TYR A 766 -19.78 -35.28 36.71
N THR A 767 -20.72 -36.20 36.48
CA THR A 767 -21.69 -36.65 37.47
C THR A 767 -21.04 -37.36 38.66
N ASN A 768 -21.82 -37.55 39.72
CA ASN A 768 -21.47 -38.46 40.81
C ASN A 768 -21.29 -39.91 40.30
N PHE A 769 -20.48 -40.70 41.02
CA PHE A 769 -20.24 -42.11 40.69
C PHE A 769 -21.43 -43.01 41.02
N VAL A 770 -21.94 -43.72 40.02
CA VAL A 770 -22.93 -44.80 40.15
C VAL A 770 -22.20 -46.14 40.20
N ASN A 771 -22.50 -46.98 41.20
CA ASN A 771 -21.83 -48.27 41.42
C ASN A 771 -22.67 -49.44 40.91
N PHE A 772 -22.04 -50.42 40.25
CA PHE A 772 -22.69 -51.64 39.74
C PHE A 772 -21.73 -52.86 39.78
N ALA A 773 -22.23 -54.05 39.45
CA ALA A 773 -21.42 -55.27 39.41
C ALA A 773 -21.88 -56.25 38.33
N VAL A 774 -20.92 -56.90 37.66
CA VAL A 774 -21.15 -57.86 36.57
C VAL A 774 -20.83 -59.29 37.05
N LYS A 775 -21.71 -60.24 36.75
CA LYS A 775 -21.61 -61.66 37.14
C LYS A 775 -21.15 -62.53 35.97
N ARG A 776 -20.47 -63.64 36.26
CA ARG A 776 -20.09 -64.66 35.26
C ARG A 776 -21.17 -65.75 35.20
N GLU A 777 -21.66 -66.04 34.00
CA GLU A 777 -22.34 -67.31 33.68
C GLU A 777 -21.39 -68.26 32.94
N MET A 778 -21.74 -69.55 32.88
CA MET A 778 -20.88 -70.62 32.36
C MET A 778 -21.73 -71.72 31.75
N THR A 779 -21.69 -71.87 30.43
CA THR A 779 -22.54 -72.80 29.65
C THR A 779 -21.68 -73.84 28.88
N PRO A 780 -22.11 -75.12 28.79
CA PRO A 780 -21.33 -76.17 28.13
C PRO A 780 -21.58 -76.27 26.61
N LEU A 781 -20.57 -76.70 25.85
CA LEU A 781 -20.65 -76.87 24.39
C LEU A 781 -21.47 -78.12 23.95
N PRO A 782 -22.32 -78.02 22.91
CA PRO A 782 -22.91 -79.16 22.22
C PRO A 782 -22.04 -79.72 21.08
N ARG A 783 -22.16 -81.02 20.80
CA ARG A 783 -21.27 -81.82 19.92
C ARG A 783 -21.56 -81.71 18.42
N HIS A 784 -21.50 -80.51 17.83
CA HIS A 784 -21.79 -80.32 16.39
C HIS A 784 -20.66 -79.70 15.55
N ALA A 785 -19.53 -79.34 16.15
CA ALA A 785 -18.44 -78.63 15.47
C ALA A 785 -17.69 -79.46 14.40
N GLU A 786 -17.51 -80.77 14.61
CA GLU A 786 -16.62 -81.61 13.77
C GLU A 786 -17.11 -81.77 12.32
N ILE A 787 -18.43 -81.79 12.10
CA ILE A 787 -19.02 -81.90 10.75
C ILE A 787 -18.87 -80.59 9.97
N PHE A 788 -18.99 -79.44 10.65
CA PHE A 788 -18.85 -78.13 10.03
C PHE A 788 -17.41 -77.87 9.56
N VAL A 789 -16.40 -78.28 10.34
CA VAL A 789 -14.99 -78.16 9.95
C VAL A 789 -14.70 -78.89 8.65
N LEU A 790 -15.17 -80.14 8.50
CA LEU A 790 -14.94 -80.92 7.27
C LEU A 790 -15.59 -80.27 6.03
N LEU A 791 -16.81 -79.74 6.18
CA LEU A 791 -17.49 -78.98 5.12
C LEU A 791 -16.75 -77.69 4.75
N THR A 792 -16.25 -76.94 5.73
CA THR A 792 -15.45 -75.72 5.44
C THR A 792 -14.13 -76.03 4.74
N VAL A 793 -13.48 -77.16 5.02
CA VAL A 793 -12.26 -77.59 4.29
C VAL A 793 -12.58 -77.91 2.82
N ILE A 794 -13.67 -78.61 2.54
CA ILE A 794 -14.08 -78.93 1.16
C ILE A 794 -14.48 -77.65 0.40
N VAL A 795 -15.24 -76.75 1.03
CA VAL A 795 -15.64 -75.47 0.43
C VAL A 795 -14.44 -74.55 0.21
N THR A 796 -13.48 -74.48 1.14
CA THR A 796 -12.25 -73.69 0.94
C THR A 796 -11.36 -74.28 -0.16
N LEU A 797 -11.26 -75.61 -0.31
CA LEU A 797 -10.55 -76.22 -1.43
C LEU A 797 -11.20 -75.90 -2.80
N LEU A 798 -12.53 -75.92 -2.88
CA LEU A 798 -13.26 -75.52 -4.09
C LEU A 798 -13.11 -74.01 -4.38
N ILE A 799 -13.15 -73.16 -3.36
CA ILE A 799 -12.87 -71.72 -3.49
C ILE A 799 -11.41 -71.49 -3.92
N ILE A 800 -10.44 -72.23 -3.39
CA ILE A 800 -9.02 -72.12 -3.80
C ILE A 800 -8.84 -72.56 -5.26
N LEU A 801 -9.54 -73.62 -5.71
CA LEU A 801 -9.49 -74.05 -7.11
C LEU A 801 -10.13 -73.02 -8.05
N PHE A 802 -11.27 -72.45 -7.65
CA PHE A 802 -11.94 -71.35 -8.36
C PHE A 802 -11.10 -70.06 -8.36
N CYS A 803 -10.45 -69.74 -7.25
CA CYS A 803 -9.51 -68.62 -7.16
C CYS A 803 -8.26 -68.86 -8.01
N LEU A 804 -7.75 -70.10 -8.14
CA LEU A 804 -6.61 -70.40 -9.01
C LEU A 804 -6.97 -70.24 -10.50
N THR A 805 -8.13 -70.73 -10.94
CA THR A 805 -8.59 -70.51 -12.33
C THR A 805 -8.95 -69.06 -12.59
N TYR A 806 -9.60 -68.38 -11.64
CA TYR A 806 -9.88 -66.94 -11.70
C TYR A 806 -8.61 -66.07 -11.66
N LEU A 807 -7.56 -66.47 -10.92
CA LEU A 807 -6.27 -65.77 -10.89
C LEU A 807 -5.48 -66.00 -12.18
N ILE A 808 -5.57 -67.17 -12.81
CA ILE A 808 -5.01 -67.40 -14.16
C ILE A 808 -5.76 -66.52 -15.19
N TRP A 809 -7.08 -66.44 -15.10
CA TRP A 809 -7.91 -65.55 -15.93
C TRP A 809 -7.58 -64.06 -15.70
N LYS A 810 -7.45 -63.63 -14.43
CA LYS A 810 -7.04 -62.26 -14.05
C LYS A 810 -5.56 -61.97 -14.39
N LYS A 811 -4.70 -62.98 -14.49
CA LYS A 811 -3.31 -62.81 -14.98
C LYS A 811 -3.25 -62.54 -16.49
N MET A 812 -4.36 -62.69 -17.22
CA MET A 812 -4.56 -62.12 -18.57
C MET A 812 -5.33 -60.79 -18.56
N LYS A 813 -5.66 -60.21 -17.39
CA LYS A 813 -6.32 -58.89 -17.29
C LYS A 813 -5.93 -58.10 -16.01
N VAL A 814 -4.67 -57.68 -16.00
CA VAL A 814 -4.07 -56.47 -15.37
C VAL A 814 -4.76 -55.88 -14.12
N ASN A 815 -4.08 -56.03 -12.97
CA ASN A 815 -4.06 -55.14 -11.78
C ASN A 815 -5.43 -54.80 -11.10
N THR A 816 -5.55 -54.08 -9.97
CA THR A 816 -4.59 -53.46 -9.02
C THR A 816 -4.96 -53.89 -7.58
N PHE A 817 -4.11 -53.64 -6.56
CA PHE A 817 -4.42 -53.97 -5.15
C PHE A 817 -3.64 -53.10 -4.14
N THR A 818 -4.35 -52.29 -3.33
CA THR A 818 -3.88 -51.59 -2.11
C THR A 818 -5.11 -51.37 -1.21
N THR A 819 -5.15 -51.84 0.04
CA THR A 819 -4.51 -51.31 1.27
C THR A 819 -5.10 -49.97 1.73
N ILE A 820 -5.74 -49.95 2.91
CA ILE A 820 -6.26 -48.73 3.55
C ILE A 820 -5.26 -48.23 4.60
N VAL A 821 -4.85 -46.97 4.48
CA VAL A 821 -4.13 -46.19 5.49
C VAL A 821 -4.76 -44.80 5.51
N THR A 822 -5.05 -44.25 6.69
CA THR A 822 -5.62 -42.90 6.82
C THR A 822 -4.52 -41.84 6.77
N SER A 823 -4.27 -41.30 5.58
CA SER A 823 -3.40 -40.15 5.32
C SER A 823 -4.09 -39.17 4.38
N SER A 824 -3.59 -37.93 4.33
CA SER A 824 -4.05 -36.83 3.46
C SER A 824 -4.37 -37.27 2.02
N ASN A 825 -5.45 -36.71 1.42
CA ASN A 825 -5.88 -37.06 0.07
C ASN A 825 -4.71 -36.93 -0.94
N PRO A 826 -4.25 -38.02 -1.60
CA PRO A 826 -2.91 -38.03 -2.21
C PRO A 826 -2.73 -37.15 -3.46
N GLU A 827 -3.81 -36.71 -4.10
CA GLU A 827 -3.73 -36.10 -5.44
C GLU A 827 -3.22 -34.65 -5.45
N TYR A 828 -3.14 -33.96 -4.32
CA TYR A 828 -2.65 -32.56 -4.25
C TYR A 828 -1.26 -32.36 -3.63
N VAL A 829 -0.60 -33.45 -3.21
CA VAL A 829 0.86 -33.52 -3.20
C VAL A 829 1.21 -34.92 -3.72
N SER A 830 1.44 -35.00 -5.03
CA SER A 830 2.23 -36.10 -5.57
C SER A 830 3.62 -36.04 -4.91
N LEU A 831 3.83 -36.92 -3.94
CA LEU A 831 5.16 -37.37 -3.52
C LEU A 831 5.77 -38.21 -4.64
N ALA A 832 5.89 -37.59 -5.81
CA ALA A 832 6.67 -38.06 -6.93
C ALA A 832 8.13 -38.03 -6.49
N VAL A 833 8.56 -39.14 -5.88
CA VAL A 833 9.93 -39.61 -6.02
C VAL A 833 10.18 -39.60 -7.53
N TYR A 834 10.98 -38.65 -8.00
CA TYR A 834 11.25 -38.46 -9.42
C TYR A 834 11.62 -39.82 -10.03
N GLU A 835 10.75 -40.35 -10.90
CA GLU A 835 11.02 -41.63 -11.57
C GLU A 835 11.98 -41.37 -12.73
N PRO A 836 13.16 -42.00 -12.75
CA PRO A 836 14.15 -41.77 -13.81
C PRO A 836 13.65 -42.26 -15.17
N ASP A 837 13.36 -41.31 -16.04
CA ASP A 837 12.86 -41.51 -17.41
C ASP A 837 13.95 -41.19 -18.44
N GLU A 838 13.56 -40.94 -19.70
CA GLU A 838 14.47 -40.64 -20.81
C GLU A 838 15.29 -39.35 -20.60
N TRP A 839 14.95 -38.53 -19.59
CA TRP A 839 15.70 -37.33 -19.22
C TRP A 839 16.73 -37.55 -18.09
N GLU A 840 16.83 -38.74 -17.48
CA GLU A 840 17.84 -39.00 -16.44
C GLU A 840 19.25 -39.13 -17.05
N ILE A 841 20.14 -38.26 -16.60
CA ILE A 841 21.57 -38.25 -16.94
C ILE A 841 22.36 -38.94 -15.81
N VAL A 842 23.28 -39.84 -16.16
CA VAL A 842 24.24 -40.41 -15.21
C VAL A 842 25.16 -39.30 -14.71
N ARG A 843 25.27 -39.11 -13.39
CA ARG A 843 26.00 -38.00 -12.74
C ARG A 843 27.40 -37.74 -13.32
N ASP A 844 28.16 -38.80 -13.60
CA ASP A 844 29.52 -38.74 -14.17
C ASP A 844 29.59 -38.16 -15.60
N LYS A 845 28.43 -37.80 -16.19
CA LYS A 845 28.32 -37.07 -17.46
C LYS A 845 28.13 -35.56 -17.29
N VAL A 846 27.90 -35.08 -16.06
CA VAL A 846 27.70 -33.65 -15.75
C VAL A 846 28.90 -33.15 -14.94
N GLU A 847 29.82 -32.49 -15.62
CA GLU A 847 30.97 -31.84 -14.99
C GLU A 847 30.57 -30.42 -14.53
N LEU A 848 30.83 -30.08 -13.27
CA LEU A 848 30.58 -28.73 -12.71
C LEU A 848 31.86 -27.90 -12.81
N VAL A 849 31.85 -26.85 -13.65
CA VAL A 849 33.06 -26.06 -13.98
C VAL A 849 33.23 -24.87 -13.04
N ARG A 850 32.20 -24.02 -12.92
CA ARG A 850 32.22 -22.85 -12.01
C ARG A 850 30.83 -22.52 -11.51
N LYS A 851 30.73 -21.86 -10.36
CA LYS A 851 29.46 -21.31 -9.87
C LYS A 851 29.12 -20.04 -10.65
N ILE A 852 27.90 -19.95 -11.19
CA ILE A 852 27.35 -18.75 -11.84
C ILE A 852 26.63 -17.89 -10.80
N SER A 853 25.67 -18.47 -10.07
CA SER A 853 24.74 -17.71 -9.22
C SER A 853 24.30 -18.47 -7.97
N LYS A 854 23.72 -17.75 -7.01
CA LYS A 854 22.98 -18.28 -5.86
C LYS A 854 21.76 -17.39 -5.62
N GLY A 855 20.57 -17.95 -5.72
CA GLY A 855 19.30 -17.25 -5.48
C GLY A 855 18.44 -17.97 -4.44
N SER A 856 17.17 -17.55 -4.34
CA SER A 856 16.14 -18.22 -3.53
C SER A 856 15.90 -19.68 -3.95
N PHE A 857 16.01 -19.96 -5.25
CA PHE A 857 15.75 -21.27 -5.85
C PHE A 857 17.02 -22.16 -5.96
N GLY A 858 18.03 -21.90 -5.14
CA GLY A 858 19.26 -22.70 -5.05
C GLY A 858 20.50 -22.07 -5.70
N ILE A 859 21.39 -22.92 -6.18
CA ILE A 859 22.70 -22.57 -6.76
C ILE A 859 22.72 -22.98 -8.24
N VAL A 860 23.27 -22.14 -9.10
CA VAL A 860 23.49 -22.45 -10.53
C VAL A 860 25.00 -22.49 -10.81
N TYR A 861 25.44 -23.56 -11.48
CA TYR A 861 26.79 -23.74 -12.00
C TYR A 861 26.80 -23.67 -13.54
N GLU A 862 27.92 -23.24 -14.13
CA GLU A 862 28.27 -23.60 -15.51
C GLU A 862 28.83 -25.02 -15.47
N GLY A 863 28.42 -25.86 -16.41
CA GLY A 863 28.87 -27.23 -16.52
C GLY A 863 29.10 -27.67 -17.96
N ILE A 864 29.59 -28.90 -18.10
CA ILE A 864 29.77 -29.60 -19.38
C ILE A 864 29.00 -30.91 -19.33
N LEU A 865 28.15 -31.14 -20.34
CA LEU A 865 27.42 -32.37 -20.54
C LEU A 865 28.15 -33.28 -21.56
N TRP A 866 28.73 -34.36 -21.04
CA TRP A 866 29.48 -35.37 -21.79
C TRP A 866 28.57 -36.51 -22.31
N PRO A 867 28.89 -37.18 -23.43
CA PRO A 867 30.10 -37.04 -24.24
C PRO A 867 30.04 -35.90 -25.28
N ALA A 868 28.91 -35.21 -25.41
CA ALA A 868 28.68 -34.21 -26.47
C ALA A 868 29.44 -32.87 -26.26
N ASN A 869 30.08 -32.68 -25.10
CA ASN A 869 30.80 -31.45 -24.72
C ASN A 869 29.91 -30.19 -24.80
N ILE A 870 28.63 -30.33 -24.41
CA ILE A 870 27.66 -29.23 -24.44
C ILE A 870 27.84 -28.40 -23.17
N ARG A 871 28.16 -27.10 -23.34
CA ARG A 871 28.10 -26.12 -22.23
C ARG A 871 26.66 -25.98 -21.75
N CYS A 872 26.45 -26.15 -20.45
CA CYS A 872 25.12 -26.14 -19.84
C CYS A 872 25.09 -25.29 -18.55
N ALA A 873 23.89 -24.85 -18.18
CA ALA A 873 23.61 -24.41 -16.83
C ALA A 873 23.16 -25.62 -15.99
N VAL A 874 23.62 -25.70 -14.75
CA VAL A 874 23.28 -26.78 -13.81
C VAL A 874 22.74 -26.18 -12.52
N LYS A 875 21.41 -26.17 -12.37
CA LYS A 875 20.69 -25.77 -11.15
C LYS A 875 20.80 -26.90 -10.12
N THR A 876 20.95 -26.58 -8.83
CA THR A 876 20.97 -27.54 -7.72
C THR A 876 20.61 -26.87 -6.39
N VAL A 877 20.15 -27.64 -5.41
CA VAL A 877 19.81 -27.14 -4.06
C VAL A 877 21.02 -27.18 -3.11
N GLU A 878 20.95 -26.46 -2.00
CA GLU A 878 21.98 -26.58 -0.94
C GLU A 878 21.97 -27.98 -0.31
N GLU A 879 23.12 -28.49 0.13
CA GLU A 879 23.26 -29.83 0.74
C GLU A 879 22.33 -30.06 1.94
N LYS A 880 22.02 -28.98 2.68
CA LYS A 880 21.12 -28.93 3.84
C LYS A 880 19.64 -28.72 3.50
N ALA A 881 19.26 -28.57 2.23
CA ALA A 881 17.87 -28.35 1.83
C ALA A 881 16.96 -29.50 2.30
N THR A 882 15.74 -29.19 2.71
CA THR A 882 14.77 -30.17 3.19
C THR A 882 14.34 -31.15 2.09
N ILE A 883 13.72 -32.26 2.49
CA ILE A 883 13.12 -33.22 1.55
C ILE A 883 12.06 -32.52 0.68
N ARG A 884 11.30 -31.58 1.25
CA ARG A 884 10.28 -30.80 0.54
C ARG A 884 10.87 -29.94 -0.57
N GLU A 885 11.89 -29.14 -0.25
CA GLU A 885 12.58 -28.29 -1.24
C GLU A 885 13.22 -29.13 -2.37
N ARG A 886 13.73 -30.33 -2.06
CA ARG A 886 14.24 -31.28 -3.06
C ARG A 886 13.15 -31.83 -3.99
N ILE A 887 11.93 -32.02 -3.50
CA ILE A 887 10.77 -32.44 -4.30
C ILE A 887 10.31 -31.28 -5.18
N GLU A 888 10.04 -30.11 -4.60
CA GLU A 888 9.57 -28.92 -5.33
C GLU A 888 10.55 -28.52 -6.47
N PHE A 889 11.86 -28.67 -6.24
CA PHE A 889 12.92 -28.52 -7.23
C PHE A 889 12.87 -29.56 -8.38
N LEU A 890 12.53 -30.83 -8.09
CA LEU A 890 12.38 -31.87 -9.11
C LEU A 890 11.02 -31.80 -9.83
N THR A 891 10.00 -31.21 -9.20
CA THR A 891 8.72 -30.86 -9.84
C THR A 891 8.93 -29.78 -10.90
N GLU A 892 9.70 -28.72 -10.61
CA GLU A 892 10.10 -27.70 -11.60
C GLU A 892 10.79 -28.34 -12.82
N ALA A 893 11.73 -29.26 -12.59
CA ALA A 893 12.42 -29.99 -13.65
C ALA A 893 11.48 -30.90 -14.47
N SER A 894 10.44 -31.44 -13.84
CA SER A 894 9.46 -32.31 -14.49
C SER A 894 8.51 -31.51 -15.38
N VAL A 895 8.12 -30.30 -14.95
CA VAL A 895 7.39 -29.31 -15.75
C VAL A 895 8.15 -28.95 -17.04
N MET A 896 9.46 -28.69 -16.95
CA MET A 896 10.26 -28.27 -18.11
C MET A 896 10.32 -29.31 -19.25
N LYS A 897 10.06 -30.59 -18.97
CA LYS A 897 10.03 -31.67 -19.99
C LYS A 897 8.99 -31.42 -21.08
N ALA A 898 7.86 -30.78 -20.74
CA ALA A 898 6.77 -30.50 -21.67
C ALA A 898 7.12 -29.43 -22.73
N PHE A 899 8.15 -28.62 -22.50
CA PHE A 899 8.44 -27.40 -23.30
C PHE A 899 9.64 -27.53 -24.23
N ALA A 900 10.16 -28.74 -24.42
CA ALA A 900 11.38 -28.99 -25.19
C ALA A 900 11.33 -28.56 -26.68
N GLY A 901 10.15 -28.27 -27.22
CA GLY A 901 9.95 -27.77 -28.59
C GLY A 901 9.86 -26.25 -28.74
N GLY A 902 9.82 -25.47 -27.64
CA GLY A 902 9.73 -24.01 -27.69
C GLY A 902 11.10 -23.36 -27.89
N HIS A 903 11.31 -22.63 -28.99
CA HIS A 903 12.60 -21.98 -29.23
C HIS A 903 12.90 -20.86 -28.22
N HIS A 904 11.90 -20.01 -27.93
CA HIS A 904 11.98 -18.90 -26.98
C HIS A 904 11.63 -19.30 -25.53
N VAL A 905 11.82 -20.58 -25.18
CA VAL A 905 11.68 -21.11 -23.81
C VAL A 905 12.99 -21.82 -23.43
N VAL A 906 13.45 -21.63 -22.19
CA VAL A 906 14.71 -22.23 -21.69
C VAL A 906 14.57 -23.75 -21.70
N ARG A 907 15.37 -24.41 -22.53
CA ARG A 907 15.29 -25.84 -22.80
C ARG A 907 16.01 -26.67 -21.74
N LEU A 908 15.29 -27.66 -21.20
CA LEU A 908 15.87 -28.75 -20.40
C LEU A 908 16.80 -29.60 -21.28
N LEU A 909 17.95 -30.00 -20.74
CA LEU A 909 18.87 -30.96 -21.35
C LEU A 909 18.83 -32.32 -20.61
N GLY A 910 18.45 -32.32 -19.34
CA GLY A 910 18.13 -33.51 -18.55
C GLY A 910 18.23 -33.26 -17.04
N VAL A 911 18.10 -34.31 -16.24
CA VAL A 911 18.06 -34.26 -14.78
C VAL A 911 18.99 -35.33 -14.21
N VAL A 912 19.61 -35.07 -13.06
CA VAL A 912 20.36 -36.07 -12.30
C VAL A 912 19.67 -36.24 -10.95
N SER A 913 18.64 -37.09 -10.90
CA SER A 913 17.92 -37.42 -9.66
C SER A 913 18.74 -38.35 -8.75
N ARG A 914 19.63 -39.17 -9.34
CA ARG A 914 20.47 -40.12 -8.60
C ARG A 914 21.71 -39.44 -7.99
N GLY A 915 21.92 -39.66 -6.70
CA GLY A 915 22.95 -38.98 -5.90
C GLY A 915 22.46 -37.64 -5.34
N GLN A 916 23.23 -37.04 -4.42
CA GLN A 916 22.87 -35.80 -3.73
C GLN A 916 24.02 -34.77 -3.84
N PRO A 917 23.72 -33.47 -3.98
CA PRO A 917 22.40 -32.89 -4.26
C PRO A 917 21.92 -33.22 -5.69
N PRO A 918 20.59 -33.23 -5.97
CA PRO A 918 20.06 -33.45 -7.31
C PRO A 918 20.46 -32.30 -8.27
N LEU A 919 20.63 -32.59 -9.54
CA LEU A 919 21.02 -31.60 -10.56
C LEU A 919 19.93 -31.46 -11.63
N VAL A 920 19.69 -30.25 -12.12
CA VAL A 920 18.82 -29.97 -13.27
C VAL A 920 19.67 -29.29 -14.34
N VAL A 921 19.83 -29.94 -15.48
CA VAL A 921 20.72 -29.54 -16.56
C VAL A 921 19.90 -28.87 -17.65
N MET A 922 20.21 -27.61 -17.93
CA MET A 922 19.49 -26.71 -18.84
C MET A 922 20.48 -26.04 -19.80
N GLU A 923 20.01 -25.49 -20.91
CA GLU A 923 20.89 -24.76 -21.84
C GLU A 923 21.54 -23.52 -21.18
N LEU A 924 22.76 -23.19 -21.58
CA LEU A 924 23.51 -22.11 -20.95
C LEU A 924 23.07 -20.73 -21.46
N MET A 925 22.37 -19.99 -20.61
CA MET A 925 21.98 -18.59 -20.85
C MET A 925 23.17 -17.67 -20.52
N ALA A 926 24.11 -17.58 -21.46
CA ALA A 926 25.45 -17.03 -21.26
C ALA A 926 25.51 -15.56 -20.80
N LEU A 927 24.47 -14.76 -21.09
CA LEU A 927 24.38 -13.34 -20.71
C LEU A 927 23.49 -13.10 -19.47
N GLY A 928 23.08 -14.17 -18.77
CA GLY A 928 22.28 -14.06 -17.55
C GLY A 928 20.82 -13.69 -17.80
N ASP A 929 20.24 -12.93 -16.87
CA ASP A 929 18.86 -12.44 -16.96
C ASP A 929 18.78 -11.06 -17.64
N LEU A 930 17.67 -10.83 -18.34
CA LEU A 930 17.43 -9.62 -19.12
C LEU A 930 17.41 -8.36 -18.24
N LYS A 931 16.95 -8.45 -16.98
CA LYS A 931 16.94 -7.32 -16.04
C LYS A 931 18.36 -6.88 -15.66
N THR A 932 19.28 -7.80 -15.42
CA THR A 932 20.70 -7.50 -15.19
C THR A 932 21.34 -6.92 -16.45
N PHE A 933 21.15 -7.56 -17.61
CA PHE A 933 21.70 -7.11 -18.89
C PHE A 933 21.25 -5.68 -19.27
N LEU A 934 19.95 -5.36 -19.12
CA LEU A 934 19.40 -4.01 -19.35
C LEU A 934 20.10 -2.94 -18.48
N ARG A 935 20.43 -3.27 -17.23
CA ARG A 935 21.12 -2.36 -16.29
C ARG A 935 22.59 -2.16 -16.62
N GLU A 936 23.27 -3.19 -17.11
CA GLU A 936 24.64 -3.09 -17.61
C GLU A 936 24.69 -2.21 -18.87
N CYS A 937 23.73 -2.37 -19.77
CA CYS A 937 23.61 -1.57 -21.01
C CYS A 937 23.37 -0.08 -20.73
N ARG A 938 22.72 0.29 -19.61
CA ARG A 938 22.45 1.69 -19.22
C ARG A 938 23.71 2.56 -19.13
N ASN A 939 24.87 1.95 -18.85
CA ASN A 939 26.15 2.65 -18.70
C ASN A 939 27.04 2.58 -19.97
N MET A 940 26.56 1.97 -21.07
CA MET A 940 27.32 1.80 -22.30
C MET A 940 27.02 2.92 -23.30
N VAL A 941 28.07 3.50 -23.90
CA VAL A 941 27.95 4.56 -24.91
C VAL A 941 28.78 4.17 -26.15
N PRO A 942 28.15 3.95 -27.33
CA PRO A 942 26.71 3.90 -27.58
C PRO A 942 26.04 2.69 -26.88
N SER A 943 24.75 2.81 -26.54
CA SER A 943 23.98 1.69 -26.00
C SER A 943 23.81 0.59 -27.06
N PRO A 944 24.00 -0.71 -26.71
CA PRO A 944 23.73 -1.83 -27.61
C PRO A 944 22.24 -2.12 -27.80
N ILE A 945 21.35 -1.41 -27.09
CA ILE A 945 19.89 -1.54 -27.17
C ILE A 945 19.32 -0.32 -27.87
N ASN A 946 18.74 -0.56 -29.05
CA ASN A 946 18.01 0.41 -29.86
C ASN A 946 16.55 -0.03 -30.04
N LEU A 947 15.70 0.84 -30.61
CA LEU A 947 14.27 0.57 -30.74
C LEU A 947 13.94 -0.73 -31.53
N PRO A 948 14.62 -1.08 -32.65
CA PRO A 948 14.47 -2.39 -33.28
C PRO A 948 14.78 -3.56 -32.34
N ARG A 949 15.84 -3.49 -31.53
CA ARG A 949 16.18 -4.57 -30.59
C ARG A 949 15.18 -4.69 -29.44
N ILE A 950 14.57 -3.58 -29.01
CA ILE A 950 13.45 -3.59 -28.05
C ILE A 950 12.24 -4.34 -28.63
N PHE A 951 11.86 -4.08 -29.90
CA PHE A 951 10.77 -4.81 -30.55
C PHE A 951 11.10 -6.29 -30.78
N LEU A 952 12.36 -6.64 -31.09
CA LEU A 952 12.79 -8.03 -31.20
C LEU A 952 12.70 -8.76 -29.84
N MET A 953 13.17 -8.14 -28.75
CA MET A 953 13.03 -8.70 -27.39
C MET A 953 11.56 -8.90 -27.01
N ALA A 954 10.69 -7.92 -27.33
CA ALA A 954 9.25 -8.02 -27.13
C ALA A 954 8.64 -9.21 -27.92
N ALA A 955 8.98 -9.36 -29.20
CA ALA A 955 8.50 -10.45 -30.04
C ALA A 955 8.96 -11.83 -29.55
N GLN A 956 10.22 -11.96 -29.11
CA GLN A 956 10.77 -13.21 -28.55
C GLN A 956 10.06 -13.62 -27.26
N ILE A 957 9.80 -12.66 -26.35
CA ILE A 957 9.05 -12.92 -25.11
C ILE A 957 7.60 -13.30 -25.42
N ALA A 958 6.93 -12.56 -26.30
CA ALA A 958 5.55 -12.85 -26.70
C ALA A 958 5.42 -14.21 -27.42
N ASP A 959 6.40 -14.60 -28.23
CA ASP A 959 6.42 -15.91 -28.90
C ASP A 959 6.59 -17.06 -27.90
N GLY A 960 7.56 -16.96 -26.98
CA GLY A 960 7.77 -17.94 -25.92
C GLY A 960 6.53 -18.12 -25.04
N MET A 961 5.87 -17.01 -24.68
CA MET A 961 4.60 -17.05 -23.96
C MET A 961 3.43 -17.57 -24.80
N SER A 962 3.42 -17.37 -26.13
CA SER A 962 2.41 -17.95 -27.03
C SER A 962 2.54 -19.47 -27.16
N TYR A 963 3.76 -20.00 -27.05
CA TYR A 963 4.00 -21.43 -26.96
C TYR A 963 3.49 -22.00 -25.63
N LEU A 964 3.72 -21.33 -24.50
CA LEU A 964 3.16 -21.73 -23.20
C LEU A 964 1.61 -21.67 -23.17
N GLU A 965 1.01 -20.62 -23.75
CA GLU A 965 -0.45 -20.50 -23.92
C GLU A 965 -1.03 -21.63 -24.80
N ALA A 966 -0.32 -22.03 -25.86
CA ALA A 966 -0.68 -23.18 -26.70
C ALA A 966 -0.53 -24.51 -25.95
N SER A 967 0.56 -24.68 -25.19
CA SER A 967 0.83 -25.81 -24.29
C SER A 967 0.03 -25.77 -22.97
N LYS A 968 -0.99 -24.91 -22.86
CA LYS A 968 -1.97 -24.88 -21.76
C LYS A 968 -1.36 -24.62 -20.39
N PHE A 969 -0.37 -23.74 -20.37
CA PHE A 969 0.45 -23.46 -19.20
C PHE A 969 0.43 -21.98 -18.82
N VAL A 970 0.40 -21.69 -17.52
CA VAL A 970 0.42 -20.32 -16.98
C VAL A 970 1.70 -20.11 -16.16
N HIS A 971 2.47 -19.08 -16.49
CA HIS A 971 3.79 -18.79 -15.90
C HIS A 971 3.69 -18.21 -14.50
N ARG A 972 2.72 -17.32 -14.24
CA ARG A 972 2.39 -16.70 -12.93
C ARG A 972 3.46 -15.77 -12.33
N ASP A 973 4.70 -15.86 -12.78
CA ASP A 973 5.79 -14.91 -12.48
C ASP A 973 6.57 -14.51 -13.74
N LEU A 974 5.90 -13.88 -14.71
CA LEU A 974 6.57 -13.34 -15.90
C LEU A 974 7.13 -11.94 -15.59
N ALA A 975 8.46 -11.83 -15.53
CA ALA A 975 9.20 -10.61 -15.20
C ALA A 975 10.54 -10.55 -15.96
N ALA A 976 11.15 -9.38 -16.16
CA ALA A 976 12.42 -9.27 -16.89
C ALA A 976 13.60 -10.02 -16.21
N ARG A 977 13.49 -10.32 -14.91
CA ARG A 977 14.44 -11.16 -14.16
C ARG A 977 14.33 -12.67 -14.47
N ASN A 978 13.21 -13.10 -15.04
CA ASN A 978 12.91 -14.50 -15.39
C ASN A 978 12.99 -14.71 -16.93
N CYS A 979 13.10 -13.63 -17.70
CA CYS A 979 13.55 -13.65 -19.09
C CYS A 979 15.07 -13.76 -19.14
N MET A 980 15.61 -14.80 -19.77
CA MET A 980 17.03 -15.13 -19.81
C MET A 980 17.63 -14.90 -21.21
N LEU A 981 18.94 -14.63 -21.31
CA LEU A 981 19.61 -14.28 -22.57
C LEU A 981 20.69 -15.29 -23.01
N THR A 982 20.61 -15.70 -24.27
CA THR A 982 21.66 -16.49 -24.94
C THR A 982 22.89 -15.62 -25.29
N GLU A 983 23.98 -16.25 -25.70
CA GLU A 983 25.20 -15.59 -26.21
C GLU A 983 24.91 -14.66 -27.41
N ASN A 984 23.88 -14.94 -28.21
CA ASN A 984 23.43 -14.12 -29.34
C ASN A 984 22.47 -12.97 -28.95
N ILE A 985 22.18 -12.80 -27.65
CA ILE A 985 21.14 -11.88 -27.13
C ILE A 985 19.73 -12.29 -27.66
N THR A 986 19.46 -13.59 -27.72
CA THR A 986 18.10 -14.14 -27.88
C THR A 986 17.45 -14.25 -26.49
N VAL A 987 16.26 -13.69 -26.31
CA VAL A 987 15.49 -13.84 -25.08
C VAL A 987 14.78 -15.19 -25.05
N LYS A 988 14.78 -15.86 -23.90
CA LYS A 988 13.95 -17.03 -23.60
C LYS A 988 13.29 -16.94 -22.24
N ILE A 989 12.09 -17.49 -22.11
CA ILE A 989 11.33 -17.55 -20.85
C ILE A 989 11.87 -18.68 -19.95
N GLY A 990 12.05 -18.41 -18.65
CA GLY A 990 12.53 -19.38 -17.66
C GLY A 990 12.06 -19.11 -16.22
N ASP A 991 12.56 -19.92 -15.28
CA ASP A 991 12.17 -20.00 -13.86
C ASP A 991 10.68 -20.37 -13.62
N PHE A 992 10.37 -21.64 -13.84
CA PHE A 992 9.01 -22.19 -13.79
C PHE A 992 8.52 -22.55 -12.38
N GLY A 993 9.22 -22.12 -11.32
CA GLY A 993 8.97 -22.56 -9.93
C GLY A 993 7.58 -22.28 -9.37
N MET A 994 6.77 -21.42 -10.00
CA MET A 994 5.37 -21.13 -9.63
C MET A 994 4.32 -21.59 -10.66
N ALA A 995 4.75 -22.07 -11.83
CA ALA A 995 3.92 -22.24 -13.02
C ALA A 995 3.15 -23.59 -13.03
N ARG A 996 1.97 -23.64 -13.68
CA ARG A 996 1.06 -24.82 -13.63
C ARG A 996 0.20 -24.98 -14.90
N ASP A 997 -0.29 -26.21 -15.09
CA ASP A 997 -1.36 -26.59 -16.04
C ASP A 997 -2.69 -25.88 -15.69
N ILE A 998 -3.61 -25.88 -16.66
CA ILE A 998 -4.94 -25.27 -16.60
C ILE A 998 -6.04 -26.30 -16.29
N TYR A 999 -5.87 -27.58 -16.67
CA TYR A 999 -7.00 -28.53 -16.73
C TYR A 999 -7.39 -29.25 -15.43
N GLU A 1000 -6.68 -29.05 -14.31
CA GLU A 1000 -7.03 -29.71 -13.04
C GLU A 1000 -8.27 -29.08 -12.35
N THR A 1001 -8.47 -27.77 -12.50
CA THR A 1001 -9.72 -27.03 -12.19
C THR A 1001 -9.61 -25.59 -12.72
N ASP A 1002 -10.65 -25.04 -13.36
CA ASP A 1002 -10.70 -23.67 -13.92
C ASP A 1002 -10.57 -22.51 -12.89
N TYR A 1003 -10.32 -22.82 -11.61
CA TYR A 1003 -10.13 -21.82 -10.55
C TYR A 1003 -9.08 -22.31 -9.53
N TYR A 1004 -7.97 -21.58 -9.40
CA TYR A 1004 -6.92 -21.86 -8.41
C TYR A 1004 -6.90 -20.77 -7.33
N ARG A 1005 -7.18 -21.14 -6.07
CA ARG A 1005 -7.07 -20.25 -4.91
C ARG A 1005 -5.90 -20.68 -4.01
N LYS A 1006 -4.96 -19.77 -3.72
CA LYS A 1006 -3.75 -20.07 -2.92
C LYS A 1006 -4.02 -19.90 -1.43
N GLU A 1007 -4.59 -20.92 -0.78
CA GLU A 1007 -4.99 -20.87 0.64
C GLU A 1007 -3.84 -20.81 1.67
N ASN A 1008 -2.57 -20.72 1.26
CA ASN A 1008 -1.44 -20.64 2.20
C ASN A 1008 -0.34 -19.65 1.78
N LYS A 1009 0.17 -18.93 2.79
CA LYS A 1009 1.09 -17.79 2.66
C LYS A 1009 2.46 -18.22 2.14
N GLY A 1010 2.71 -17.96 0.87
CA GLY A 1010 4.05 -17.94 0.28
C GLY A 1010 4.18 -16.71 -0.62
N LEU A 1011 5.36 -16.09 -0.64
CA LEU A 1011 5.64 -14.81 -1.32
C LEU A 1011 5.09 -14.79 -2.77
N LEU A 1012 4.62 -13.61 -3.21
CA LEU A 1012 4.01 -13.38 -4.51
C LEU A 1012 4.66 -12.19 -5.23
N PRO A 1013 4.77 -12.19 -6.57
CA PRO A 1013 5.44 -11.16 -7.34
C PRO A 1013 4.52 -9.94 -7.63
N VAL A 1014 3.95 -9.35 -6.57
CA VAL A 1014 2.86 -8.33 -6.61
C VAL A 1014 3.00 -7.30 -7.74
N ARG A 1015 4.20 -6.77 -7.99
CA ARG A 1015 4.47 -5.71 -8.99
C ARG A 1015 4.36 -6.13 -10.46
N TRP A 1016 4.15 -7.42 -10.75
CA TRP A 1016 3.91 -7.92 -12.11
C TRP A 1016 2.51 -8.53 -12.25
N MET A 1017 1.79 -8.73 -11.16
CA MET A 1017 0.51 -9.44 -11.15
C MET A 1017 -0.64 -8.59 -11.70
N ALA A 1018 -1.59 -9.25 -12.34
CA ALA A 1018 -2.83 -8.65 -12.83
C ALA A 1018 -3.83 -8.37 -11.70
N PRO A 1019 -4.81 -7.46 -11.89
CA PRO A 1019 -5.88 -7.21 -10.92
C PRO A 1019 -6.56 -8.48 -10.41
N GLU A 1020 -6.99 -9.38 -11.29
CA GLU A 1020 -7.66 -10.64 -10.93
C GLU A 1020 -6.74 -11.62 -10.17
N SER A 1021 -5.42 -11.48 -10.33
CA SER A 1021 -4.43 -12.27 -9.59
C SER A 1021 -4.12 -11.71 -8.20
N LEU A 1022 -4.37 -10.41 -7.99
CA LEU A 1022 -4.20 -9.72 -6.72
C LEU A 1022 -5.47 -9.79 -5.85
N GLU A 1023 -6.63 -9.69 -6.48
CA GLU A 1023 -7.95 -9.66 -5.85
C GLU A 1023 -8.49 -11.06 -5.56
N ASP A 1024 -8.75 -11.86 -6.61
CA ASP A 1024 -9.33 -13.21 -6.48
C ASP A 1024 -8.27 -14.31 -6.27
N GLY A 1025 -7.01 -14.01 -6.61
CA GLY A 1025 -5.94 -15.00 -6.72
C GLY A 1025 -5.97 -15.81 -8.02
N ILE A 1026 -6.72 -15.36 -9.04
CA ILE A 1026 -6.89 -16.05 -10.33
C ILE A 1026 -5.64 -15.88 -11.21
N PHE A 1027 -5.16 -16.98 -11.80
CA PHE A 1027 -4.03 -16.98 -12.73
C PHE A 1027 -4.42 -17.66 -14.05
N THR A 1028 -4.25 -16.95 -15.18
CA THR A 1028 -4.60 -17.40 -16.54
C THR A 1028 -3.56 -16.90 -17.55
N SER A 1029 -3.62 -17.31 -18.82
CA SER A 1029 -2.77 -16.67 -19.86
C SER A 1029 -3.03 -15.17 -19.98
N LYS A 1030 -4.23 -14.68 -19.60
CA LYS A 1030 -4.58 -13.26 -19.57
C LYS A 1030 -3.95 -12.50 -18.40
N SER A 1031 -3.71 -13.15 -17.26
CA SER A 1031 -2.91 -12.54 -16.19
C SER A 1031 -1.44 -12.45 -16.61
N ASP A 1032 -0.91 -13.47 -17.29
CA ASP A 1032 0.46 -13.40 -17.86
C ASP A 1032 0.59 -12.30 -18.93
N VAL A 1033 -0.46 -12.00 -19.72
CA VAL A 1033 -0.46 -10.86 -20.66
C VAL A 1033 -0.34 -9.51 -19.93
N TRP A 1034 -0.94 -9.35 -18.75
CA TRP A 1034 -0.72 -8.15 -17.92
C TRP A 1034 0.74 -8.05 -17.46
N SER A 1035 1.28 -9.16 -16.93
CA SER A 1035 2.70 -9.27 -16.54
C SER A 1035 3.65 -8.92 -17.68
N TYR A 1036 3.34 -9.38 -18.90
CA TYR A 1036 4.07 -9.04 -20.12
C TYR A 1036 4.06 -7.53 -20.42
N GLY A 1037 2.95 -6.83 -20.19
CA GLY A 1037 2.89 -5.37 -20.27
C GLY A 1037 3.89 -4.70 -19.31
N VAL A 1038 4.02 -5.21 -18.09
CA VAL A 1038 5.03 -4.74 -17.12
C VAL A 1038 6.46 -5.07 -17.57
N VAL A 1039 6.70 -6.23 -18.22
CA VAL A 1039 8.00 -6.56 -18.81
C VAL A 1039 8.37 -5.63 -19.97
N LEU A 1040 7.42 -5.22 -20.82
CA LEU A 1040 7.68 -4.20 -21.84
C LEU A 1040 8.05 -2.86 -21.23
N TRP A 1041 7.46 -2.49 -20.09
CA TRP A 1041 7.85 -1.31 -19.33
C TRP A 1041 9.26 -1.48 -18.72
N GLU A 1042 9.61 -2.63 -18.13
CA GLU A 1042 10.98 -2.93 -17.67
C GLU A 1042 12.00 -2.82 -18.82
N ILE A 1043 11.67 -3.26 -20.05
CA ILE A 1043 12.56 -3.12 -21.20
C ILE A 1043 12.71 -1.64 -21.61
N SER A 1044 11.61 -0.90 -21.71
CA SER A 1044 11.65 0.52 -22.12
C SER A 1044 12.40 1.44 -21.14
N THR A 1045 12.44 1.07 -19.85
CA THR A 1045 13.12 1.82 -18.79
C THR A 1045 14.56 1.38 -18.53
N SER A 1046 15.10 0.42 -19.28
CA SER A 1046 16.39 -0.22 -18.95
C SER A 1046 16.41 -0.82 -17.53
N ALA A 1047 15.34 -1.54 -17.21
CA ALA A 1047 15.11 -2.29 -15.97
C ALA A 1047 15.12 -1.42 -14.68
N GLU A 1048 14.43 -0.28 -14.71
CA GLU A 1048 14.00 0.38 -13.47
C GLU A 1048 12.95 -0.47 -12.72
N GLN A 1049 12.64 -0.11 -11.48
CA GLN A 1049 11.70 -0.88 -10.68
C GLN A 1049 10.25 -0.49 -11.04
N PRO A 1050 9.37 -1.43 -11.46
CA PRO A 1050 7.96 -1.13 -11.63
C PRO A 1050 7.37 -0.55 -10.34
N TYR A 1051 6.64 0.56 -10.49
CA TYR A 1051 6.05 1.32 -9.39
C TYR A 1051 7.10 1.79 -8.36
N GLN A 1052 8.19 2.40 -8.86
CA GLN A 1052 9.27 2.92 -8.02
C GLN A 1052 8.75 3.98 -7.03
N GLY A 1053 9.19 3.89 -5.77
CA GLY A 1053 8.72 4.76 -4.68
C GLY A 1053 7.56 4.19 -3.86
N LEU A 1054 6.69 3.37 -4.46
CA LEU A 1054 5.60 2.69 -3.75
C LEU A 1054 6.08 1.39 -3.07
N ALA A 1055 5.53 1.08 -1.90
CA ALA A 1055 5.62 -0.23 -1.23
C ALA A 1055 4.72 -1.28 -1.90
N ASN A 1056 4.93 -2.57 -1.67
CA ASN A 1056 4.17 -3.62 -2.36
C ASN A 1056 2.64 -3.55 -2.09
N GLU A 1057 2.22 -3.13 -0.90
CA GLU A 1057 0.81 -2.92 -0.56
C GLU A 1057 0.19 -1.76 -1.35
N GLU A 1058 0.93 -0.65 -1.47
CA GLU A 1058 0.52 0.52 -2.27
C GLU A 1058 0.44 0.18 -3.76
N VAL A 1059 1.30 -0.72 -4.27
CA VAL A 1059 1.22 -1.23 -5.65
C VAL A 1059 -0.04 -2.10 -5.86
N LEU A 1060 -0.43 -2.92 -4.89
CA LEU A 1060 -1.67 -3.68 -4.95
C LEU A 1060 -2.87 -2.72 -5.08
N GLN A 1061 -2.94 -1.68 -4.25
CA GLN A 1061 -4.01 -0.69 -4.33
C GLN A 1061 -4.01 0.10 -5.66
N PHE A 1062 -2.84 0.55 -6.12
CA PHE A 1062 -2.66 1.25 -7.42
C PHE A 1062 -3.22 0.43 -8.59
N VAL A 1063 -2.86 -0.86 -8.67
CA VAL A 1063 -3.32 -1.77 -9.72
C VAL A 1063 -4.82 -2.07 -9.62
N LEU A 1064 -5.37 -2.23 -8.41
CA LEU A 1064 -6.81 -2.52 -8.23
C LEU A 1064 -7.72 -1.33 -8.51
N ARG A 1065 -7.30 -0.08 -8.20
CA ARG A 1065 -8.00 1.12 -8.68
C ARG A 1065 -8.05 1.13 -10.22
N GLY A 1066 -6.95 0.73 -10.85
CA GLY A 1066 -6.78 0.67 -12.30
C GLY A 1066 -5.83 1.74 -12.83
N ASP A 1067 -5.00 2.31 -11.95
CA ASP A 1067 -3.92 3.22 -12.30
C ASP A 1067 -2.85 2.44 -13.11
N LEU A 1068 -2.24 3.09 -14.09
CA LEU A 1068 -1.27 2.48 -15.02
C LEU A 1068 0.12 3.07 -14.85
N LEU A 1069 1.16 2.30 -15.22
CA LEU A 1069 2.54 2.77 -15.20
C LEU A 1069 2.74 3.89 -16.23
N GLU A 1070 3.34 4.99 -15.79
CA GLU A 1070 3.52 6.20 -16.62
C GLU A 1070 4.40 5.96 -17.86
N LYS A 1071 4.09 6.72 -18.92
CA LYS A 1071 4.89 6.77 -20.14
C LYS A 1071 6.03 7.79 -19.99
N LEU A 1072 7.26 7.28 -19.87
CA LEU A 1072 8.48 8.10 -19.96
C LEU A 1072 8.71 8.66 -21.38
N GLU A 1073 9.35 9.82 -21.48
CA GLU A 1073 9.61 10.55 -22.73
C GLU A 1073 10.39 9.73 -23.77
N SER A 1074 11.29 8.85 -23.32
CA SER A 1074 12.08 7.93 -24.14
C SER A 1074 11.28 6.76 -24.73
N CYS A 1075 10.04 6.52 -24.28
CA CYS A 1075 9.25 5.36 -24.69
C CYS A 1075 8.50 5.62 -26.01
N SER A 1076 8.74 4.76 -27.00
CA SER A 1076 8.01 4.76 -28.27
C SER A 1076 6.51 4.63 -28.05
N GLN A 1077 5.72 5.53 -28.66
CA GLN A 1077 4.26 5.50 -28.56
C GLN A 1077 3.67 4.17 -29.04
N VAL A 1078 4.27 3.54 -30.05
CA VAL A 1078 3.85 2.23 -30.58
C VAL A 1078 4.02 1.15 -29.51
N LEU A 1079 5.13 1.16 -28.77
CA LEU A 1079 5.38 0.21 -27.69
C LEU A 1079 4.44 0.45 -26.50
N TYR A 1080 4.24 1.71 -26.11
CA TYR A 1080 3.31 2.06 -25.03
C TYR A 1080 1.85 1.69 -25.37
N ASN A 1081 1.42 1.85 -26.62
CA ASN A 1081 0.11 1.38 -27.07
C ASN A 1081 -0.06 -0.15 -26.90
N ILE A 1082 1.01 -0.93 -27.08
CA ILE A 1082 0.99 -2.38 -26.81
C ILE A 1082 0.87 -2.64 -25.30
N MET A 1083 1.54 -1.87 -24.44
CA MET A 1083 1.36 -1.95 -22.97
C MET A 1083 -0.09 -1.67 -22.57
N LEU A 1084 -0.73 -0.64 -23.13
CA LEU A 1084 -2.14 -0.31 -22.87
C LEU A 1084 -3.13 -1.40 -23.31
N LEU A 1085 -2.81 -2.17 -24.37
CA LEU A 1085 -3.59 -3.37 -24.75
C LEU A 1085 -3.39 -4.52 -23.76
N CYS A 1086 -2.23 -4.61 -23.12
CA CYS A 1086 -1.93 -5.61 -22.10
C CYS A 1086 -2.59 -5.27 -20.75
N TRP A 1087 -2.64 -4.00 -20.37
CA TRP A 1087 -3.21 -3.52 -19.11
C TRP A 1087 -4.72 -3.20 -19.15
N GLN A 1088 -5.49 -3.89 -20.00
CA GLN A 1088 -6.96 -3.79 -19.96
C GLN A 1088 -7.48 -4.42 -18.65
N LYS A 1089 -8.28 -3.67 -17.87
CA LYS A 1089 -8.75 -4.12 -16.53
C LYS A 1089 -9.47 -5.47 -16.60
N ARG A 1090 -10.39 -5.66 -17.56
CA ARG A 1090 -11.06 -6.95 -17.82
C ARG A 1090 -10.16 -7.91 -18.60
N PRO A 1091 -9.86 -9.14 -18.10
CA PRO A 1091 -8.95 -10.08 -18.76
C PRO A 1091 -9.34 -10.46 -20.20
N VAL A 1092 -10.64 -10.54 -20.49
CA VAL A 1092 -11.18 -10.86 -21.82
C VAL A 1092 -10.86 -9.80 -22.89
N ASN A 1093 -10.61 -8.55 -22.49
CA ASN A 1093 -10.25 -7.46 -23.40
C ASN A 1093 -8.76 -7.48 -23.79
N ARG A 1094 -7.92 -8.20 -23.04
CA ARG A 1094 -6.48 -8.32 -23.33
C ARG A 1094 -6.28 -9.25 -24.54
N PRO A 1095 -5.31 -8.99 -25.44
CA PRO A 1095 -5.01 -9.87 -26.57
C PRO A 1095 -4.53 -11.26 -26.13
N SER A 1096 -4.43 -12.22 -27.04
CA SER A 1096 -3.64 -13.44 -26.83
C SER A 1096 -2.18 -13.19 -27.20
N PHE A 1097 -1.24 -14.03 -26.77
CA PHE A 1097 0.16 -13.85 -27.11
C PHE A 1097 0.43 -14.00 -28.62
N LEU A 1098 -0.28 -14.92 -29.30
CA LEU A 1098 -0.28 -15.01 -30.78
C LEU A 1098 -0.74 -13.69 -31.45
N ARG A 1099 -1.68 -12.95 -30.85
CA ARG A 1099 -2.11 -11.64 -31.36
C ARG A 1099 -1.12 -10.53 -31.05
N LEU A 1100 -0.38 -10.62 -29.94
CA LEU A 1100 0.71 -9.68 -29.61
C LEU A 1100 1.88 -9.81 -30.58
N VAL A 1101 2.32 -11.03 -30.92
CA VAL A 1101 3.37 -11.22 -31.96
C VAL A 1101 2.92 -10.65 -33.30
N ASN A 1102 1.67 -10.92 -33.71
CA ASN A 1102 1.08 -10.36 -34.94
C ASN A 1102 1.10 -8.82 -34.97
N ILE A 1103 0.76 -8.16 -33.86
CA ILE A 1103 0.81 -6.70 -33.73
C ILE A 1103 2.25 -6.20 -33.85
N ILE A 1104 3.22 -6.84 -33.20
CA ILE A 1104 4.63 -6.43 -33.24
C ILE A 1104 5.22 -6.57 -34.65
N GLU A 1105 4.99 -7.69 -35.34
CA GLU A 1105 5.45 -7.86 -36.73
C GLU A 1105 4.81 -6.86 -37.71
N SER A 1106 3.61 -6.35 -37.40
CA SER A 1106 2.95 -5.33 -38.24
C SER A 1106 3.53 -3.91 -38.09
N VAL A 1107 4.35 -3.66 -37.06
CA VAL A 1107 4.91 -2.32 -36.76
C VAL A 1107 6.44 -2.28 -36.69
N ALA A 1108 7.12 -3.43 -36.65
CA ALA A 1108 8.57 -3.54 -36.60
C ALA A 1108 9.08 -4.76 -37.38
N ASP A 1109 10.18 -4.60 -38.12
CA ASP A 1109 10.87 -5.74 -38.73
C ASP A 1109 11.68 -6.49 -37.66
N VAL A 1110 11.19 -7.67 -37.29
CA VAL A 1110 11.82 -8.59 -36.32
C VAL A 1110 12.89 -9.49 -36.95
N GLY A 1111 13.09 -9.40 -38.27
CA GLY A 1111 14.13 -10.13 -39.00
C GLY A 1111 13.84 -11.61 -39.24
N ASP A 1112 14.55 -12.19 -40.20
CA ASP A 1112 14.23 -13.53 -40.72
C ASP A 1112 14.68 -14.68 -39.82
N GLU A 1113 15.60 -14.44 -38.87
CA GLU A 1113 15.99 -15.43 -37.85
C GLU A 1113 14.81 -15.74 -36.93
N PHE A 1114 14.10 -14.72 -36.44
CA PHE A 1114 12.87 -14.89 -35.67
C PHE A 1114 11.76 -15.56 -36.50
N ARG A 1115 11.61 -15.20 -37.78
CA ARG A 1115 10.61 -15.83 -38.67
C ARG A 1115 10.84 -17.32 -38.89
N GLN A 1116 12.09 -17.78 -38.81
CA GLN A 1116 12.47 -19.18 -38.97
C GLN A 1116 12.40 -19.99 -37.66
N SER A 1117 12.56 -19.34 -36.50
CA SER A 1117 12.66 -20.02 -35.19
C SER A 1117 11.42 -19.93 -34.30
N SER A 1118 10.55 -18.95 -34.53
CA SER A 1118 9.39 -18.66 -33.68
C SER A 1118 8.27 -19.71 -33.76
N PHE A 1119 7.62 -19.96 -32.63
CA PHE A 1119 6.43 -20.80 -32.55
C PHE A 1119 5.27 -20.22 -33.37
N TYR A 1120 5.11 -18.90 -33.39
CA TYR A 1120 4.09 -18.18 -34.14
C TYR A 1120 4.08 -18.54 -35.64
N HIS A 1121 5.25 -18.75 -36.26
CA HIS A 1121 5.37 -19.18 -37.66
C HIS A 1121 5.52 -20.69 -37.88
N SER A 1122 5.64 -21.48 -36.81
CA SER A 1122 5.61 -22.95 -36.88
C SER A 1122 4.28 -23.48 -37.47
N GLN A 1123 4.25 -24.75 -37.88
CA GLN A 1123 3.01 -25.38 -38.34
C GLN A 1123 1.88 -25.29 -37.28
N MET A 1124 2.19 -25.57 -36.02
CA MET A 1124 1.22 -25.49 -34.93
C MET A 1124 0.72 -24.05 -34.69
N GLY A 1125 1.61 -23.06 -34.80
CA GLY A 1125 1.24 -21.64 -34.75
C GLY A 1125 0.29 -21.26 -35.89
N ASN A 1126 0.56 -21.72 -37.12
CA ASN A 1126 -0.32 -21.54 -38.27
C ASN A 1126 -1.70 -22.19 -38.07
N GLU A 1127 -1.75 -23.42 -37.58
CA GLU A 1127 -3.01 -24.14 -37.31
C GLU A 1127 -3.85 -23.43 -36.24
N LEU A 1128 -3.23 -22.99 -35.14
CA LEU A 1128 -3.91 -22.19 -34.11
C LEU A 1128 -4.45 -20.87 -34.67
N ARG A 1129 -3.68 -20.16 -35.50
CA ARG A 1129 -4.16 -18.95 -36.21
C ARG A 1129 -5.38 -19.24 -37.11
N GLY A 1130 -5.45 -20.42 -37.73
CA GLY A 1130 -6.59 -20.84 -38.56
C GLY A 1130 -7.85 -21.23 -37.77
N THR A 1131 -7.69 -21.92 -36.63
CA THR A 1131 -8.84 -22.41 -35.84
C THR A 1131 -9.74 -21.30 -35.27
N GLY A 1132 -9.21 -20.09 -35.08
CA GLY A 1132 -9.98 -18.93 -34.60
C GLY A 1132 -11.10 -18.45 -35.54
N CYS A 1133 -11.27 -19.04 -36.73
CA CYS A 1133 -12.23 -18.62 -37.75
C CYS A 1133 -13.38 -19.62 -38.02
N GLN A 1134 -13.50 -20.74 -37.27
CA GLN A 1134 -14.49 -21.80 -37.57
C GLN A 1134 -15.36 -22.28 -36.40
N THR A 1135 -16.08 -21.37 -35.74
CA THR A 1135 -17.21 -21.72 -34.84
C THR A 1135 -18.46 -20.87 -35.11
N ARG A 1136 -19.20 -21.22 -36.17
CA ARG A 1136 -20.64 -20.91 -36.35
C ARG A 1136 -21.41 -22.19 -36.02
N THR A 1137 -22.54 -22.17 -35.30
CA THR A 1137 -23.86 -21.69 -35.72
C THR A 1137 -24.78 -21.43 -34.50
N ARG A 1138 -25.89 -20.67 -34.53
CA ARG A 1138 -26.41 -19.67 -35.49
C ARG A 1138 -27.64 -18.97 -34.87
N SER A 1139 -27.56 -17.66 -34.68
CA SER A 1139 -28.72 -16.74 -34.76
C SER A 1139 -28.23 -15.40 -35.30
N SER A 1140 -29.04 -14.74 -36.11
CA SER A 1140 -28.65 -13.56 -36.90
C SER A 1140 -28.48 -12.29 -36.07
N TYR A 1141 -27.40 -11.54 -36.29
CA TYR A 1141 -27.43 -10.34 -37.14
C TYR A 1141 -26.05 -10.14 -37.81
N GLU A 1142 -25.86 -9.02 -38.51
CA GLU A 1142 -24.97 -8.91 -39.69
C GLU A 1142 -23.44 -8.99 -39.42
N GLU A 1143 -22.72 -9.44 -40.45
CA GLU A 1143 -21.27 -9.65 -40.47
C GLU A 1143 -20.64 -8.64 -41.45
N TYR A 1144 -19.84 -7.70 -40.95
CA TYR A 1144 -19.11 -6.73 -41.78
C TYR A 1144 -17.61 -7.04 -41.82
N SER A 1145 -17.03 -7.07 -43.02
CA SER A 1145 -15.66 -7.50 -43.25
C SER A 1145 -14.70 -6.33 -43.47
N PHE A 1146 -13.60 -6.34 -42.72
CA PHE A 1146 -12.26 -5.94 -43.16
C PHE A 1146 -12.13 -4.63 -43.98
N GLU A 1147 -12.30 -3.47 -43.34
CA GLU A 1147 -11.78 -2.21 -43.91
C GLU A 1147 -11.46 -1.17 -42.81
N ASP A 1148 -10.39 -1.37 -42.03
CA ASP A 1148 -9.79 -0.24 -41.27
C ASP A 1148 -8.29 -0.43 -40.90
N THR A 1149 -7.42 -0.42 -41.91
CA THR A 1149 -5.97 -0.17 -41.73
C THR A 1149 -5.61 1.32 -41.75
N ASN A 1150 -6.58 2.23 -41.55
CA ASN A 1150 -6.37 3.68 -41.68
C ASN A 1150 -6.34 4.47 -40.36
N CYS A 1151 -6.78 3.90 -39.24
CA CYS A 1151 -6.70 4.58 -37.94
C CYS A 1151 -5.26 4.77 -37.38
N LEU A 1152 -4.21 4.29 -38.06
CA LEU A 1152 -2.80 4.62 -37.78
C LEU A 1152 -2.20 5.69 -38.72
N LYS A 1153 -3.02 6.32 -39.58
CA LYS A 1153 -2.63 7.46 -40.45
C LYS A 1153 -3.59 8.65 -40.40
N SER A 1154 -4.57 8.65 -39.49
CA SER A 1154 -5.61 9.69 -39.41
C SER A 1154 -5.39 10.74 -38.30
N CYS A 1155 -4.39 10.55 -37.42
CA CYS A 1155 -4.11 11.50 -36.32
C CYS A 1155 -3.26 12.73 -36.72
N GLU A 1156 -2.84 12.84 -37.98
CA GLU A 1156 -2.00 13.96 -38.48
C GLU A 1156 -2.78 15.09 -39.17
N LYS A 1157 -4.11 15.00 -39.32
CA LYS A 1157 -4.91 16.06 -39.96
C LYS A 1157 -6.22 16.38 -39.24
N ASN A 1158 -6.10 17.16 -38.16
CA ASN A 1158 -7.05 18.22 -37.80
C ASN A 1158 -6.54 19.08 -36.62
N LYS A 1159 -5.53 19.93 -36.86
CA LYS A 1159 -5.21 21.16 -36.09
C LYS A 1159 -4.07 21.98 -36.71
N GLU A 1160 -4.43 22.87 -37.62
CA GLU A 1160 -3.65 24.06 -38.02
C GLU A 1160 -4.59 25.28 -38.00
N GLN A 1161 -4.03 26.50 -38.04
CA GLN A 1161 -4.61 27.79 -37.61
C GLN A 1161 -4.50 27.99 -36.09
N GLU A 1162 -3.32 28.30 -35.53
CA GLU A 1162 -2.47 29.51 -35.68
C GLU A 1162 -3.04 30.81 -35.06
N PHE A 1163 -2.28 31.38 -34.12
CA PHE A 1163 -2.05 32.82 -33.85
C PHE A 1163 -0.69 32.93 -33.09
N PRO A 1164 0.10 34.02 -33.19
CA PRO A 1164 1.37 33.88 -33.93
C PRO A 1164 2.61 34.66 -33.42
N LEU A 1165 3.78 34.32 -34.02
CA LEU A 1165 5.07 35.07 -34.06
C LEU A 1165 5.90 35.14 -32.73
N LEU A 1166 7.23 35.29 -32.75
CA LEU A 1166 8.19 35.67 -33.82
C LEU A 1166 9.35 34.65 -34.03
N ASN A 1167 9.79 34.54 -35.30
CA ASN A 1167 11.15 34.57 -35.90
C ASN A 1167 12.39 34.01 -35.12
N GLU A 1168 13.45 33.47 -35.75
CA GLU A 1168 14.06 33.81 -37.05
C GLU A 1168 14.34 32.64 -38.03
N GLU A 1169 14.75 33.04 -39.24
CA GLU A 1169 15.02 32.41 -40.56
C GLU A 1169 15.87 31.10 -40.57
N VAL A 1170 16.03 30.29 -41.65
CA VAL A 1170 16.31 30.57 -43.09
C VAL A 1170 15.89 29.39 -44.03
N HIS A 1171 15.53 29.71 -45.29
CA HIS A 1171 15.42 28.96 -46.58
C HIS A 1171 15.94 27.49 -46.76
N CYS A 1172 15.70 26.67 -47.82
CA CYS A 1172 14.76 26.44 -48.98
C CYS A 1172 15.38 25.25 -49.82
N VAL A 1173 14.85 24.56 -50.86
CA VAL A 1173 13.56 24.41 -51.61
C VAL A 1173 13.58 23.02 -52.35
N PRO A 1174 12.45 22.41 -52.81
CA PRO A 1174 12.40 21.01 -53.28
C PRO A 1174 12.05 20.77 -54.78
N GLU A 1175 12.16 19.50 -55.24
CA GLU A 1175 11.45 18.94 -56.42
C GLU A 1175 10.99 17.48 -56.15
N THR A 1176 9.70 17.11 -56.28
CA THR A 1176 8.93 16.51 -57.43
C THR A 1176 9.25 15.03 -57.78
N ARG A 1177 8.37 14.15 -58.34
CA ARG A 1177 7.04 14.27 -59.01
C ARG A 1177 6.31 12.90 -59.20
N THR A 1178 4.97 12.84 -59.09
CA THR A 1178 3.92 12.09 -59.92
C THR A 1178 4.09 10.63 -60.42
N SER A 1179 3.05 9.80 -60.70
CA SER A 1179 1.58 9.79 -60.43
C SER A 1179 0.83 8.52 -60.97
N SER A 1180 -0.37 8.22 -60.41
CA SER A 1180 -1.63 7.73 -61.07
C SER A 1180 -1.73 6.41 -61.89
N GLY A 1181 -2.82 5.63 -61.69
CA GLY A 1181 -3.36 4.69 -62.72
C GLY A 1181 -4.39 3.62 -62.26
N PHE A 1182 -5.68 3.80 -62.56
CA PHE A 1182 -6.84 2.94 -62.18
C PHE A 1182 -7.11 1.72 -63.11
N ASN A 1183 -7.67 0.60 -62.57
CA ASN A 1183 -8.97 -0.06 -62.94
C ASN A 1183 -9.07 -1.63 -62.99
N PHE A 1184 -9.95 -2.17 -62.12
CA PHE A 1184 -11.02 -3.20 -62.30
C PHE A 1184 -10.88 -4.60 -62.99
N HIS A 1185 -11.20 -5.63 -62.16
CA HIS A 1185 -12.14 -6.78 -62.32
C HIS A 1185 -11.88 -8.11 -63.07
N MET A 1186 -12.23 -9.19 -62.34
CA MET A 1186 -12.97 -10.44 -62.69
C MET A 1186 -12.29 -11.75 -63.17
N ASP A 1187 -12.32 -12.74 -62.24
CA ASP A 1187 -12.87 -14.10 -62.32
C ASP A 1187 -12.29 -15.27 -63.16
N ALA A 1188 -12.28 -16.44 -62.50
CA ALA A 1188 -12.74 -17.78 -62.97
C ALA A 1188 -11.75 -19.00 -63.01
N LEU A 1189 -11.94 -19.89 -62.02
CA LEU A 1189 -12.13 -21.36 -62.13
C LEU A 1189 -11.02 -22.35 -62.63
N THR A 1190 -10.32 -22.93 -61.65
CA THR A 1190 -10.21 -24.39 -61.33
C THR A 1190 -10.10 -25.50 -62.41
N HIS A 1191 -9.16 -26.47 -62.22
CA HIS A 1191 -9.48 -27.92 -62.09
C HIS A 1191 -8.28 -28.86 -61.73
N ARG A 1192 -8.52 -29.86 -60.85
CA ARG A 1192 -8.11 -31.31 -60.79
C ARG A 1192 -6.70 -31.80 -61.27
N SER A 1193 -6.09 -32.91 -60.77
CA SER A 1193 -6.22 -33.77 -59.55
C SER A 1193 -5.20 -34.96 -59.55
N ARG A 1194 -4.91 -35.59 -58.38
CA ARG A 1194 -4.26 -36.94 -58.14
C ARG A 1194 -2.72 -37.03 -58.41
N SER A 1195 -1.83 -37.45 -57.48
CA SER A 1195 -1.56 -38.74 -56.76
C SER A 1195 -0.77 -39.79 -57.59
N SER A 1196 0.21 -40.58 -57.12
CA SER A 1196 0.71 -41.00 -55.78
C SER A 1196 2.13 -41.67 -55.83
N THR A 1197 2.70 -42.11 -54.67
CA THR A 1197 3.78 -43.14 -54.46
C THR A 1197 5.21 -42.85 -55.01
N ALA A 1198 6.36 -43.36 -54.49
CA ALA A 1198 6.78 -43.99 -53.21
C ALA A 1198 8.36 -44.01 -53.11
N GLU A 1199 8.96 -44.49 -52.00
CA GLU A 1199 10.42 -44.55 -51.65
C GLU A 1199 11.18 -45.79 -52.25
N PRO A 1200 12.45 -46.22 -51.91
CA PRO A 1200 13.46 -45.74 -50.91
C PRO A 1200 15.02 -45.91 -51.19
N HIS A 1201 15.84 -45.50 -50.20
CA HIS A 1201 17.15 -46.06 -49.69
C HIS A 1201 18.57 -45.88 -50.35
N TYR A 1202 19.46 -45.18 -49.58
CA TYR A 1202 20.81 -45.55 -49.03
C TYR A 1202 22.20 -45.56 -49.78
N LEU A 1203 23.17 -44.82 -49.15
CA LEU A 1203 24.57 -45.16 -48.72
C LEU A 1203 25.89 -44.82 -49.51
N ASN A 1204 26.88 -44.37 -48.71
CA ASN A 1204 28.38 -44.38 -48.85
C ASN A 1204 29.09 -43.43 -49.86
N MET A 1205 30.12 -42.62 -49.52
CA MET A 1205 31.49 -42.83 -48.95
C MET A 1205 32.55 -43.30 -49.98
N SER A 1206 33.85 -42.90 -50.00
CA SER A 1206 34.63 -41.80 -49.37
C SER A 1206 36.11 -41.78 -49.91
N THR A 1207 37.07 -41.08 -49.26
CA THR A 1207 38.57 -41.07 -49.43
C THR A 1207 39.18 -40.18 -50.55
N GLN A 1208 40.04 -39.15 -50.29
CA GLN A 1208 41.49 -39.02 -49.90
C GLN A 1208 42.45 -38.87 -51.12
N THR A 1209 43.63 -38.22 -51.16
CA THR A 1209 44.55 -37.47 -50.23
C THR A 1209 45.52 -36.60 -51.11
N LEU A 1210 46.39 -35.63 -50.73
CA LEU A 1210 46.91 -34.93 -49.52
C LEU A 1210 46.78 -33.37 -49.77
N ARG A 1211 47.22 -32.33 -49.00
CA ARG A 1211 48.34 -32.00 -48.07
C ARG A 1211 49.72 -31.83 -48.75
N VAL A 1212 50.61 -30.86 -48.45
CA VAL A 1212 50.71 -29.68 -47.53
C VAL A 1212 51.40 -28.51 -48.31
N THR A 1213 51.77 -27.28 -47.87
CA THR A 1213 51.93 -26.50 -46.59
C THR A 1213 51.96 -24.99 -46.97
N GLY A 1214 51.84 -23.99 -46.08
CA GLY A 1214 51.46 -23.98 -44.66
C GLY A 1214 51.77 -22.66 -43.91
N LYS A 1215 51.01 -22.41 -42.82
CA LYS A 1215 51.22 -21.49 -41.68
C LYS A 1215 51.17 -19.96 -41.93
N ASP A 1216 50.58 -19.13 -41.05
CA ASP A 1216 49.59 -19.36 -39.98
C ASP A 1216 48.76 -18.08 -39.78
N TYR A 1217 47.44 -18.22 -39.59
CA TYR A 1217 46.48 -17.21 -39.13
C TYR A 1217 45.26 -17.95 -38.58
N VAL A 1218 44.57 -17.39 -37.58
CA VAL A 1218 43.10 -17.53 -37.38
C VAL A 1218 42.65 -16.56 -36.27
N LEU A 1219 41.44 -16.02 -36.40
CA LEU A 1219 40.75 -15.19 -35.39
C LEU A 1219 39.80 -16.07 -34.54
N GLY A 1220 39.24 -15.51 -33.48
CA GLY A 1220 38.20 -16.11 -32.65
C GLY A 1220 37.71 -15.09 -31.63
#